data_AF-A0A431LNN2-F1
#
_entry.id   AF-A0A431LNN2-F1
#
_cell.length_a   1.000
_cell.length_b   1.000
_cell.length_c   1.000
_cell.angle_alpha   90.00
_cell.angle_beta   90.00
_cell.angle_gamma   90.00
#
_symmetry.space_group_name_H-M   'P 1'
#
loop_
_entity.id
_entity.type
_entity.pdbx_description
1 polymer ?
#
loop_
_entity_poly.entity_id
_entity_poly.type
_entity_poly.pdbx_seq_one_letter_code
_entity_poly.pdbx_strand_id
1 'polypeptide(L)'
;MPTAKSISFKMQSDRSQKGATLVLIAAVTLGVVVSLIWFCLNYARLLGSNSEQKKAIESAALAAAADVSAIVLPTAEFGYVSLSDQAPIGKATVAGDQYYLPVRGVNTLIGTARVDALIASELYKIDSSPVWMELVQLDMDNTKSVIKQLTDVVTASLTQSGSPLALDRDSNPINVYTDAETAYTQNSIRMSGSSNYVPKSLVLTLGELSTPSDTNIPVPQPSGTYPVNPSLQQNGNYKSYVNIPVATPTGNMDFVFGGIGATSRLVDEKVFVTSAPSLPYHVPTIVKAEADQIIKTSQTPNGATFHSAACAQPSSVFDVRPAPGAVAIEFPDGPLPTLVQPASLLTSDYLNKGTDCDVLSSVGDYPKDAGSMLDDSCPSCPTTVTDNKIADVWRITLYDWFRRGGVRANISDIVNAQKTAFNAPPVANVDWITELSTTPLKNTNLSAPPVSGPQIPFGIMHIYKFDSNGNVVYKSQPVAPYPYEVVGDRQLYAEKLGKDAGPPATSDFIMPAAQLPTLTFTNVVLPDIGNGGGGKGPGKPDDKKDKGGPGIPGGNIIFTQAIDVYVRDQCRNLEAGTGSAPKHGGEPLNDTLMAMNALDSHKSIAMNRRSNDYGSGGVGAKGPPPGPKGGGANPLLGAQSDFGDNIAPAEPTLTFSQAASPSKRPTYETTGLTGSIRFRRQIQVTGSVLDVLTGILGSKTDIGYVGAKFAGIKTYYTPVSDTVTVVDDLLDK
;
A
#
# COMPACT_ATOMS: atom_id res chain seq x y z
N MET A 1 -18.21 -111.39 76.97
CA MET A 1 -18.58 -109.97 76.75
C MET A 1 -17.31 -109.15 76.75
N PRO A 2 -17.13 -108.19 75.82
CA PRO A 2 -15.82 -107.81 75.31
C PRO A 2 -15.25 -106.54 75.96
N THR A 3 -13.92 -106.50 76.00
CA THR A 3 -13.02 -105.47 76.46
C THR A 3 -12.90 -104.33 75.44
N ALA A 4 -13.23 -103.10 75.84
CA ALA A 4 -13.03 -101.90 75.03
C ALA A 4 -11.56 -101.44 75.08
N LYS A 5 -10.92 -101.39 73.92
CA LYS A 5 -9.52 -100.97 73.69
C LYS A 5 -9.51 -99.48 73.35
N SER A 6 -8.90 -98.66 74.20
CA SER A 6 -8.66 -97.22 73.95
C SER A 6 -7.55 -97.03 72.90
N ILE A 7 -7.89 -96.44 71.75
CA ILE A 7 -6.97 -96.10 70.67
C ILE A 7 -6.48 -94.66 70.88
N SER A 8 -5.19 -94.51 71.18
CA SER A 8 -4.49 -93.22 71.26
C SER A 8 -3.88 -92.86 69.90
N PHE A 9 -4.43 -91.86 69.22
CA PHE A 9 -3.84 -91.28 68.01
C PHE A 9 -2.66 -90.35 68.39
N LYS A 10 -1.43 -90.76 68.07
CA LYS A 10 -0.27 -89.86 67.99
C LYS A 10 -0.20 -89.28 66.57
N MET A 11 -0.53 -88.01 66.40
CA MET A 11 -0.15 -87.25 65.20
C MET A 11 1.35 -86.92 65.30
N GLN A 12 2.18 -87.64 64.52
CA GLN A 12 3.54 -87.21 64.23
C GLN A 12 3.49 -86.08 63.19
N SER A 13 3.82 -84.86 63.62
CA SER A 13 4.10 -83.73 62.75
C SER A 13 5.50 -83.90 62.14
N ASP A 14 5.58 -84.46 60.93
CA ASP A 14 6.78 -84.35 60.10
C ASP A 14 6.99 -82.88 59.70
N ARG A 15 7.87 -82.18 60.41
CA ARG A 15 8.35 -80.86 60.01
C ARG A 15 9.39 -81.02 58.90
N SER A 16 8.94 -80.86 57.66
CA SER A 16 9.81 -80.70 56.48
C SER A 16 10.76 -79.51 56.67
N GLN A 17 12.06 -79.78 56.83
CA GLN A 17 13.13 -78.77 56.89
C GLN A 17 13.34 -77.99 55.57
N LYS A 18 12.56 -78.27 54.52
CA LYS A 18 12.67 -77.60 53.20
C LYS A 18 11.62 -76.50 52.98
N GLY A 19 10.67 -76.30 53.91
CA GLY A 19 9.61 -75.28 53.77
C GLY A 19 10.05 -73.84 54.06
N ALA A 20 11.07 -73.63 54.91
CA ALA A 20 11.48 -72.29 55.35
C ALA A 20 12.16 -71.47 54.23
N THR A 21 12.91 -72.11 53.33
CA THR A 21 13.63 -71.43 52.25
C THR A 21 12.68 -70.86 51.18
N LEU A 22 11.60 -71.57 50.86
CA LEU A 22 10.61 -71.11 49.88
C LEU A 22 9.85 -69.88 50.39
N VAL A 23 9.52 -69.85 51.68
CA VAL A 23 8.87 -68.71 52.34
C VAL A 23 9.79 -67.48 52.35
N LEU A 24 11.09 -67.67 52.59
CA LEU A 24 12.09 -66.59 52.53
C LEU A 24 12.22 -66.01 51.12
N ILE A 25 12.32 -66.86 50.09
CA ILE A 25 12.42 -66.41 48.69
C ILE A 25 11.15 -65.65 48.28
N ALA A 26 9.97 -66.15 48.64
CA ALA A 26 8.71 -65.47 48.37
C ALA A 26 8.63 -64.10 49.07
N ALA A 27 9.04 -64.02 50.35
CA ALA A 27 9.04 -62.77 51.12
C ALA A 27 10.01 -61.72 50.54
N VAL A 28 11.23 -62.13 50.16
CA VAL A 28 12.22 -61.23 49.53
C VAL A 28 11.72 -60.75 48.17
N THR A 29 11.18 -61.67 47.35
CA THR A 29 10.63 -61.31 46.02
C THR A 29 9.47 -60.34 46.16
N LEU A 30 8.54 -60.58 47.10
CA LEU A 30 7.43 -59.67 47.38
C LEU A 30 7.94 -58.30 47.85
N GLY A 31 8.95 -58.27 48.73
CA GLY A 31 9.58 -57.02 49.20
C GLY A 31 10.22 -56.20 48.08
N VAL A 32 10.94 -56.86 47.16
CA VAL A 32 11.52 -56.21 45.98
C VAL A 32 10.43 -55.70 45.03
N VAL A 33 9.39 -56.51 44.78
CA VAL A 33 8.25 -56.12 43.93
C VAL A 33 7.52 -54.91 44.52
N VAL A 34 7.23 -54.90 45.82
CA VAL A 34 6.60 -53.75 46.50
C VAL A 34 7.48 -52.50 46.41
N SER A 35 8.80 -52.66 46.61
CA SER A 35 9.76 -51.54 46.51
C SER A 35 9.82 -50.97 45.09
N LEU A 36 9.82 -51.82 44.07
CA LEU A 36 9.78 -51.41 42.67
C LEU A 36 8.46 -50.73 42.30
N ILE A 37 7.32 -51.24 42.76
CA ILE A 37 6.01 -50.59 42.55
C ILE A 37 6.02 -49.19 43.15
N TRP A 38 6.55 -49.04 44.37
CA TRP A 38 6.63 -47.75 45.05
C TRP A 38 7.57 -46.76 44.32
N PHE A 39 8.71 -47.25 43.84
CA PHE A 39 9.62 -46.48 42.99
C PHE A 39 8.94 -46.04 41.69
N CYS A 40 8.30 -46.96 40.95
CA CYS A 40 7.61 -46.66 39.70
C CYS A 40 6.48 -45.65 39.89
N LEU A 41 5.71 -45.73 40.99
CA LEU A 41 4.66 -44.76 41.31
C LEU A 41 5.22 -43.36 41.58
N ASN A 42 6.32 -43.26 42.35
CA ASN A 42 6.96 -41.97 42.62
C ASN A 42 7.63 -41.40 41.38
N TYR A 43 8.27 -42.24 40.56
CA TYR A 43 8.88 -41.84 39.30
C TYR A 43 7.84 -41.36 38.29
N ALA A 44 6.72 -42.07 38.14
CA ALA A 44 5.61 -41.65 37.28
C ALA A 44 5.00 -40.31 37.74
N ARG A 45 4.89 -40.07 39.05
CA ARG A 45 4.45 -38.77 39.60
C ARG A 45 5.44 -37.66 39.31
N LEU A 46 6.74 -37.92 39.41
CA LEU A 46 7.79 -36.94 39.11
C LEU A 46 7.79 -36.57 37.62
N LEU A 47 7.77 -37.58 36.74
CA LEU A 47 7.68 -37.37 35.29
C LEU A 47 6.38 -36.67 34.89
N GLY A 48 5.26 -37.05 35.51
CA GLY A 48 3.96 -36.39 35.32
C GLY A 48 4.02 -34.92 35.69
N SER A 49 4.56 -34.58 36.87
CA SER A 49 4.67 -33.20 37.34
C SER A 49 5.61 -32.35 36.46
N ASN A 50 6.73 -32.93 35.99
CA ASN A 50 7.63 -32.24 35.06
C ASN A 50 6.94 -31.97 33.71
N SER A 51 6.24 -32.97 33.15
CA SER A 51 5.48 -32.77 31.91
C SER A 51 4.35 -31.76 32.05
N GLU A 52 3.69 -31.68 33.21
CA GLU A 52 2.67 -30.68 33.51
C GLU A 52 3.28 -29.28 33.53
N GLN A 53 4.37 -29.09 34.26
CA GLN A 53 5.05 -27.79 34.34
C GLN A 53 5.54 -27.32 32.99
N LYS A 54 6.14 -28.23 32.19
CA LYS A 54 6.60 -27.93 30.84
C LYS A 54 5.47 -27.48 29.94
N LYS A 55 4.34 -28.19 29.93
CA LYS A 55 3.16 -27.79 29.14
C LYS A 55 2.58 -26.44 29.59
N ALA A 56 2.56 -26.17 30.89
CA ALA A 56 2.06 -24.90 31.44
C ALA A 56 2.93 -23.72 31.00
N ILE A 57 4.26 -23.83 31.09
CA ILE A 57 5.16 -22.75 30.66
C ILE A 57 5.19 -22.59 29.14
N GLU A 58 5.11 -23.68 28.39
CA GLU A 58 4.98 -23.65 26.93
C GLU A 58 3.69 -22.94 26.49
N SER A 59 2.58 -23.18 27.19
CA SER A 59 1.30 -22.51 26.94
C SER A 59 1.39 -21.01 27.27
N ALA A 60 2.06 -20.64 28.35
CA ALA A 60 2.29 -19.25 28.72
C ALA A 60 3.14 -18.52 27.68
N ALA A 61 4.22 -19.14 27.21
CA ALA A 61 5.08 -18.57 26.17
C ALA A 61 4.31 -18.39 24.85
N LEU A 62 3.51 -19.38 24.44
CA LEU A 62 2.70 -19.29 23.21
C LEU A 62 1.59 -18.23 23.30
N ALA A 63 0.91 -18.12 24.45
CA ALA A 63 -0.07 -17.06 24.69
C ALA A 63 0.60 -15.68 24.60
N ALA A 64 1.72 -15.49 25.30
CA ALA A 64 2.47 -14.25 25.24
C ALA A 64 2.93 -13.91 23.81
N ALA A 65 3.44 -14.89 23.05
CA ALA A 65 3.86 -14.71 21.67
C ALA A 65 2.69 -14.34 20.73
N ALA A 66 1.50 -14.88 20.97
CA ALA A 66 0.30 -14.51 20.22
C ALA A 66 -0.11 -13.06 20.53
N ASP A 67 -0.11 -12.66 21.79
CA ASP A 67 -0.53 -11.33 22.21
C ASP A 67 0.44 -10.23 21.73
N VAL A 68 1.76 -10.46 21.84
CA VAL A 68 2.74 -9.49 21.30
C VAL A 68 2.62 -9.31 19.78
N SER A 69 2.18 -10.35 19.07
CA SER A 69 1.92 -10.29 17.63
C SER A 69 0.67 -9.49 17.28
N ALA A 70 -0.23 -9.29 18.24
CA ALA A 70 -1.45 -8.52 18.07
C ALA A 70 -1.28 -7.03 18.41
N ILE A 71 -0.22 -6.65 19.13
CA ILE A 71 0.08 -5.26 19.50
C ILE A 71 0.23 -4.39 18.26
N VAL A 72 -0.51 -3.28 18.21
CA VAL A 72 -0.49 -2.32 17.12
C VAL A 72 0.06 -0.97 17.59
N LEU A 73 1.03 -0.45 16.85
CA LEU A 73 1.65 0.85 17.03
C LEU A 73 1.27 1.76 15.85
N PRO A 74 0.58 2.89 16.07
CA PRO A 74 0.44 3.93 15.06
C PRO A 74 1.76 4.69 14.90
N THR A 75 2.20 4.87 13.67
CA THR A 75 3.41 5.61 13.27
C THR A 75 3.04 6.64 12.20
N ALA A 76 3.80 7.74 12.13
CA ALA A 76 3.55 8.77 11.15
C ALA A 76 3.96 8.30 9.74
N GLU A 77 4.97 7.44 9.66
CA GLU A 77 5.67 7.06 8.44
C GLU A 77 5.02 5.87 7.72
N PHE A 78 4.47 4.90 8.47
CA PHE A 78 3.95 3.64 7.93
C PHE A 78 2.51 3.33 8.32
N GLY A 79 1.83 4.23 9.04
CA GLY A 79 0.47 3.97 9.52
C GLY A 79 0.47 3.02 10.70
N TYR A 80 -0.22 1.89 10.61
CA TYR A 80 -0.29 0.92 11.71
C TYR A 80 0.74 -0.19 11.54
N VAL A 81 1.59 -0.39 12.55
CA VAL A 81 2.69 -1.37 12.53
C VAL A 81 2.56 -2.34 13.69
N SER A 82 2.94 -3.60 13.47
CA SER A 82 2.97 -4.66 14.48
C SER A 82 4.13 -5.63 14.20
N LEU A 83 4.34 -6.61 15.07
CA LEU A 83 5.23 -7.73 14.77
C LEU A 83 4.68 -8.59 13.62
N SER A 84 3.35 -8.70 13.51
CA SER A 84 2.66 -9.47 12.47
C SER A 84 1.92 -8.57 11.49
N ASP A 85 1.77 -9.03 10.25
CA ASP A 85 0.79 -8.44 9.33
C ASP A 85 -0.62 -8.77 9.82
N GLN A 86 -1.56 -7.83 9.66
CA GLN A 86 -2.97 -8.05 9.93
C GLN A 86 -3.85 -7.43 8.83
N ALA A 87 -4.92 -8.14 8.49
CA ALA A 87 -5.90 -7.72 7.49
C ALA A 87 -6.57 -6.38 7.87
N PRO A 88 -7.07 -5.61 6.88
CA PRO A 88 -7.62 -4.28 7.09
C PRO A 88 -9.08 -4.42 7.55
N ILE A 89 -9.28 -4.89 8.78
CA ILE A 89 -10.61 -5.13 9.38
C ILE A 89 -10.73 -4.54 10.80
N GLY A 90 -9.68 -3.87 11.28
CA GLY A 90 -9.61 -3.37 12.66
C GLY A 90 -10.44 -2.12 12.86
N LYS A 91 -11.32 -2.10 13.87
CA LYS A 91 -12.17 -0.95 14.19
C LYS A 91 -11.39 0.31 14.58
N ALA A 92 -10.20 0.13 15.13
CA ALA A 92 -9.33 1.23 15.50
C ALA A 92 -8.34 1.61 14.40
N THR A 93 -8.09 0.71 13.45
CA THR A 93 -7.25 1.00 12.29
C THR A 93 -8.05 1.67 11.18
N VAL A 94 -9.05 2.49 11.52
CA VAL A 94 -9.86 3.22 10.56
C VAL A 94 -9.21 4.57 10.28
N ALA A 95 -9.01 4.88 9.02
CA ALA A 95 -8.53 6.19 8.61
C ALA A 95 -9.66 7.25 8.67
N GLY A 96 -9.30 8.54 8.61
CA GLY A 96 -10.25 9.64 8.80
C GLY A 96 -11.45 9.66 7.83
N ASP A 97 -11.33 8.97 6.71
CA ASP A 97 -12.33 8.77 5.67
C ASP A 97 -13.22 7.52 5.89
N GLN A 98 -13.10 6.84 7.04
CA GLN A 98 -13.87 5.66 7.46
C GLN A 98 -13.46 4.33 6.80
N TYR A 99 -12.26 4.24 6.23
CA TYR A 99 -11.75 3.00 5.62
C TYR A 99 -10.78 2.29 6.56
N TYR A 100 -10.91 0.97 6.64
CA TYR A 100 -9.99 0.14 7.40
C TYR A 100 -8.61 0.11 6.73
N LEU A 101 -7.57 0.37 7.52
CA LEU A 101 -6.18 0.28 7.14
C LEU A 101 -5.58 -1.07 7.59
N PRO A 102 -4.68 -1.67 6.79
CA PRO A 102 -3.85 -2.78 7.23
C PRO A 102 -3.00 -2.43 8.45
N VAL A 103 -2.60 -3.47 9.17
CA VAL A 103 -1.45 -3.41 10.08
C VAL A 103 -0.29 -4.12 9.40
N ARG A 104 0.87 -3.45 9.30
CA ARG A 104 2.06 -3.98 8.66
C ARG A 104 2.97 -4.68 9.65
N GLY A 105 3.42 -5.87 9.30
CA GLY A 105 4.44 -6.59 10.05
C GLY A 105 5.81 -5.93 9.91
N VAL A 106 6.58 -5.93 11.00
CA VAL A 106 7.95 -5.39 11.02
C VAL A 106 8.84 -6.03 9.94
N ASN A 107 8.69 -7.33 9.73
CA ASN A 107 9.41 -8.08 8.70
C ASN A 107 8.99 -7.67 7.28
N THR A 108 7.73 -7.28 7.08
CA THR A 108 7.22 -6.77 5.80
C THR A 108 7.81 -5.39 5.48
N LEU A 109 7.96 -4.51 6.48
CA LEU A 109 8.63 -3.22 6.32
C LEU A 109 10.10 -3.41 5.90
N ILE A 110 10.83 -4.26 6.63
CA ILE A 110 12.24 -4.56 6.35
C ILE A 110 12.41 -5.20 4.96
N GLY A 111 11.54 -6.15 4.63
CA GLY A 111 11.55 -6.81 3.31
C GLY A 111 11.25 -5.83 2.18
N THR A 112 10.30 -4.92 2.38
CA THR A 112 9.94 -3.89 1.38
C THR A 112 11.12 -2.95 1.16
N ALA A 113 11.68 -2.38 2.23
CA ALA A 113 12.87 -1.52 2.14
C ALA A 113 14.05 -2.22 1.44
N ARG A 114 14.21 -3.54 1.65
CA ARG A 114 15.24 -4.33 0.96
C ARG A 114 14.99 -4.49 -0.53
N VAL A 115 13.74 -4.75 -0.93
CA VAL A 115 13.35 -4.83 -2.35
C VAL A 115 13.49 -3.46 -3.02
N ASP A 116 13.09 -2.40 -2.33
CA ASP A 116 13.23 -1.01 -2.79
C ASP A 116 14.70 -0.64 -2.98
N ALA A 117 15.60 -1.03 -2.06
CA ALA A 117 17.04 -0.85 -2.22
C ALA A 117 17.60 -1.50 -3.49
N LEU A 118 17.11 -2.70 -3.84
CA LEU A 118 17.50 -3.39 -5.07
C LEU A 118 16.96 -2.69 -6.31
N ILE A 119 15.68 -2.31 -6.32
CA ILE A 119 15.05 -1.57 -7.43
C ILE A 119 15.78 -0.25 -7.64
N ALA A 120 15.95 0.53 -6.59
CA ALA A 120 16.62 1.81 -6.60
C ALA A 120 18.08 1.69 -7.09
N SER A 121 18.79 0.60 -6.73
CA SER A 121 20.13 0.33 -7.24
C SER A 121 20.16 0.04 -8.74
N GLU A 122 19.12 -0.60 -9.29
CA GLU A 122 18.99 -0.79 -10.74
C GLU A 122 18.58 0.49 -11.47
N LEU A 123 17.68 1.30 -10.89
CA LEU A 123 17.27 2.58 -11.45
C LEU A 123 18.43 3.60 -11.44
N TYR A 124 19.27 3.58 -10.42
CA TYR A 124 20.49 4.37 -10.38
C TYR A 124 21.42 4.08 -11.57
N LYS A 125 21.46 2.84 -12.09
CA LYS A 125 22.27 2.52 -13.28
C LYS A 125 21.71 3.17 -14.56
N ILE A 126 20.45 3.61 -14.55
CA ILE A 126 19.80 4.26 -15.70
C ILE A 126 20.15 5.75 -15.74
N ASP A 127 20.11 6.46 -14.61
CA ASP A 127 20.22 7.93 -14.57
C ASP A 127 21.27 8.49 -13.61
N SER A 128 21.89 7.64 -12.77
CA SER A 128 22.88 8.02 -11.74
C SER A 128 22.38 9.07 -10.72
N SER A 129 21.06 9.18 -10.50
CA SER A 129 20.52 10.15 -9.54
C SER A 129 20.67 9.67 -8.09
N PRO A 130 21.23 10.48 -7.17
CA PRO A 130 21.36 10.11 -5.75
C PRO A 130 20.00 10.04 -5.02
N VAL A 131 18.95 10.66 -5.56
CA VAL A 131 17.59 10.70 -5.00
C VAL A 131 17.08 9.30 -4.66
N TRP A 132 17.37 8.31 -5.52
CA TRP A 132 17.00 6.92 -5.31
C TRP A 132 17.53 6.36 -3.98
N MET A 133 18.80 6.64 -3.67
CA MET A 133 19.44 6.10 -2.47
C MET A 133 19.02 6.83 -1.21
N GLU A 134 18.74 8.13 -1.30
CA GLU A 134 18.22 8.90 -0.17
C GLU A 134 16.81 8.47 0.24
N LEU A 135 15.93 8.17 -0.72
CA LEU A 135 14.58 7.67 -0.42
C LEU A 135 14.63 6.32 0.30
N VAL A 136 15.48 5.39 -0.19
CA VAL A 136 15.68 4.09 0.46
C VAL A 136 16.28 4.26 1.86
N GLN A 137 17.26 5.15 2.01
CA GLN A 137 17.90 5.41 3.30
C GLN A 137 16.90 5.99 4.30
N LEU A 138 16.07 6.94 3.88
CA LEU A 138 15.01 7.52 4.68
C LEU A 138 14.01 6.46 5.15
N ASP A 139 13.54 5.59 4.25
CA ASP A 139 12.63 4.50 4.61
C ASP A 139 13.28 3.48 5.56
N MET A 140 14.58 3.21 5.39
CA MET A 140 15.31 2.31 6.29
C MET A 140 15.50 2.92 7.68
N ASP A 141 15.78 4.22 7.78
CA ASP A 141 15.93 4.90 9.06
C ASP A 141 14.59 5.03 9.78
N ASN A 142 13.52 5.33 9.06
CA ASN A 142 12.14 5.28 9.57
C ASN A 142 11.80 3.86 10.06
N THR A 143 12.17 2.82 9.31
CA THR A 143 11.95 1.42 9.71
C THR A 143 12.68 1.08 11.01
N LYS A 144 13.95 1.49 11.17
CA LYS A 144 14.72 1.30 12.41
C LYS A 144 14.10 2.05 13.59
N SER A 145 13.64 3.28 13.36
CA SER A 145 12.92 4.07 14.38
C SER A 145 11.68 3.33 14.87
N VAL A 146 10.88 2.79 13.94
CA VAL A 146 9.67 2.03 14.26
C VAL A 146 9.96 0.70 14.95
N ILE A 147 11.00 -0.03 14.53
CA ILE A 147 11.46 -1.25 15.24
C ILE A 147 11.75 -0.93 16.70
N LYS A 148 12.45 0.18 16.97
CA LYS A 148 12.77 0.61 18.32
C LYS A 148 11.50 0.94 19.12
N GLN A 149 10.60 1.77 18.57
CA GLN A 149 9.36 2.15 19.23
C GLN A 149 8.47 0.93 19.54
N LEU A 150 8.34 0.00 18.58
CA LEU A 150 7.59 -1.23 18.76
C LEU A 150 8.22 -2.12 19.84
N THR A 151 9.55 -2.24 19.84
CA THR A 151 10.29 -2.99 20.88
C THR A 151 10.05 -2.40 22.27
N ASP A 152 10.06 -1.07 22.40
CA ASP A 152 9.81 -0.38 23.67
C ASP A 152 8.38 -0.66 24.17
N VAL A 153 7.36 -0.58 23.29
CA VAL A 153 5.95 -0.88 23.63
C VAL A 153 5.74 -2.35 23.99
N VAL A 154 6.31 -3.28 23.21
CA VAL A 154 6.21 -4.72 23.49
C VAL A 154 6.87 -5.03 24.84
N THR A 155 8.08 -4.52 25.08
CA THR A 155 8.82 -4.75 26.33
C THR A 155 8.05 -4.21 27.54
N ALA A 156 7.45 -3.02 27.45
CA ALA A 156 6.60 -2.47 28.51
C ALA A 156 5.38 -3.36 28.80
N SER A 157 4.81 -3.97 27.76
CA SER A 157 3.64 -4.86 27.84
C SER A 157 3.93 -6.22 28.47
N LEU A 158 5.20 -6.65 28.53
CA LEU A 158 5.62 -7.90 29.16
C LEU A 158 5.64 -7.84 30.70
N THR A 159 5.49 -6.65 31.28
CA THR A 159 5.52 -6.47 32.74
C THR A 159 4.16 -6.72 33.39
N GLN A 160 4.14 -7.09 34.67
CA GLN A 160 2.88 -7.27 35.42
C GLN A 160 2.03 -5.99 35.47
N SER A 161 2.65 -4.82 35.45
CA SER A 161 1.95 -3.54 35.36
C SER A 161 1.36 -3.25 33.98
N GLY A 162 1.92 -3.84 32.91
CA GLY A 162 1.48 -3.69 31.53
C GLY A 162 1.17 -2.26 31.12
N SER A 163 1.92 -1.26 31.61
CA SER A 163 1.52 0.15 31.54
C SER A 163 2.47 0.96 30.66
N PRO A 164 1.96 1.72 29.66
CA PRO A 164 0.57 1.73 29.22
C PRO A 164 0.17 0.40 28.56
N LEU A 165 -1.12 0.05 28.65
CA LEU A 165 -1.63 -1.15 27.98
C LEU A 165 -1.50 -0.94 26.48
N ALA A 166 -0.76 -1.83 25.82
CA ALA A 166 -0.73 -1.88 24.37
C ALA A 166 -2.13 -2.19 23.85
N LEU A 167 -2.43 -1.71 22.64
CA LEU A 167 -3.73 -1.87 22.02
C LEU A 167 -3.62 -2.84 20.84
N ASP A 168 -4.67 -3.61 20.62
CA ASP A 168 -4.85 -4.37 19.38
C ASP A 168 -5.38 -3.46 18.24
N ARG A 169 -5.57 -4.04 17.06
CA ARG A 169 -6.16 -3.35 15.88
C ARG A 169 -7.59 -2.85 16.09
N ASP A 170 -8.25 -3.29 17.14
CA ASP A 170 -9.63 -2.95 17.50
C ASP A 170 -9.69 -1.99 18.70
N SER A 171 -8.52 -1.47 19.16
CA SER A 171 -8.36 -0.63 20.35
C SER A 171 -8.72 -1.33 21.67
N ASN A 172 -8.77 -2.66 21.70
CA ASN A 172 -8.86 -3.39 22.95
C ASN A 172 -7.49 -3.43 23.61
N PRO A 173 -7.42 -3.25 24.95
CA PRO A 173 -6.17 -3.44 25.67
C PRO A 173 -5.72 -4.90 25.61
N ILE A 174 -4.43 -5.10 25.33
CA ILE A 174 -3.76 -6.40 25.39
C ILE A 174 -2.97 -6.46 26.71
N ASN A 175 -3.17 -7.52 27.49
CA ASN A 175 -2.44 -7.72 28.75
C ASN A 175 -1.63 -9.02 28.69
N VAL A 176 -0.52 -8.94 27.95
CA VAL A 176 0.38 -10.08 27.66
C VAL A 176 0.75 -10.86 28.91
N TYR A 177 1.07 -10.18 30.02
CA TYR A 177 1.42 -10.82 31.27
C TYR A 177 0.27 -11.63 31.86
N THR A 178 -0.92 -11.02 31.94
CA THR A 178 -2.10 -11.63 32.56
C THR A 178 -2.61 -12.80 31.73
N ASP A 179 -2.57 -12.67 30.40
CA ASP A 179 -2.99 -13.72 29.48
C ASP A 179 -2.02 -14.91 29.54
N ALA A 180 -0.71 -14.65 29.63
CA ALA A 180 0.30 -15.68 29.86
C ALA A 180 0.16 -16.37 31.23
N GLU A 181 -0.07 -15.63 32.31
CA GLU A 181 -0.32 -16.17 33.66
C GLU A 181 -1.61 -17.02 33.69
N THR A 182 -2.65 -16.57 32.98
CA THR A 182 -3.90 -17.30 32.81
C THR A 182 -3.69 -18.60 32.04
N ALA A 183 -2.96 -18.56 30.91
CA ALA A 183 -2.63 -19.75 30.15
C ALA A 183 -1.78 -20.75 30.95
N TYR A 184 -0.84 -20.26 31.77
CA TYR A 184 -0.06 -21.08 32.69
C TYR A 184 -0.96 -21.79 33.71
N THR A 185 -1.83 -21.04 34.39
CA THR A 185 -2.65 -21.55 35.49
C THR A 185 -3.77 -22.48 35.01
N GLN A 186 -4.33 -22.26 33.82
CA GLN A 186 -5.34 -23.12 33.21
C GLN A 186 -4.78 -24.48 32.75
N ASN A 187 -3.51 -24.54 32.33
CA ASN A 187 -2.86 -25.78 31.89
C ASN A 187 -2.19 -26.56 33.03
N SER A 188 -2.35 -26.12 34.27
CA SER A 188 -1.91 -26.87 35.46
C SER A 188 -2.89 -28.00 35.78
N ILE A 189 -2.83 -29.09 35.01
CA ILE A 189 -3.43 -30.37 35.42
C ILE A 189 -2.65 -30.85 36.65
N ARG A 190 -3.34 -31.33 37.69
CA ARG A 190 -2.71 -31.65 39.00
C ARG A 190 -2.70 -33.16 39.26
N MET A 191 -1.92 -33.95 38.53
CA MET A 191 -1.78 -35.39 38.81
C MET A 191 -1.08 -35.67 40.14
N SER A 192 -0.27 -34.73 40.65
CA SER A 192 0.44 -34.88 41.93
C SER A 192 -0.36 -34.44 43.17
N GLY A 193 -1.55 -33.84 42.98
CA GLY A 193 -2.43 -33.39 44.07
C GLY A 193 -1.87 -32.27 44.96
N SER A 194 -0.67 -31.75 44.70
CA SER A 194 -0.01 -30.74 45.56
C SER A 194 1.01 -29.85 44.83
N SER A 195 0.85 -29.63 43.52
CA SER A 195 1.60 -28.62 42.78
C SER A 195 0.85 -27.29 42.77
N ASN A 196 1.55 -26.19 43.02
CA ASN A 196 0.98 -24.84 42.98
C ASN A 196 1.95 -23.88 42.29
N TYR A 197 1.43 -23.09 41.36
CA TYR A 197 2.12 -21.91 40.82
C TYR A 197 2.54 -20.98 41.96
N VAL A 198 3.75 -20.41 41.89
CA VAL A 198 4.20 -19.36 42.82
C VAL A 198 3.67 -18.03 42.29
N PRO A 199 2.72 -17.36 42.99
CA PRO A 199 2.17 -16.10 42.51
C PRO A 199 3.27 -15.07 42.23
N LYS A 200 3.17 -14.36 41.09
CA LYS A 200 4.14 -13.35 40.64
C LYS A 200 5.53 -13.88 40.29
N SER A 201 5.71 -15.19 40.15
CA SER A 201 6.98 -15.76 39.67
C SER A 201 7.12 -15.73 38.15
N LEU A 202 6.04 -15.43 37.41
CA LEU A 202 6.11 -15.35 35.95
C LEU A 202 6.95 -14.13 35.56
N VAL A 203 7.96 -14.36 34.73
CA VAL A 203 8.81 -13.34 34.10
C VAL A 203 8.74 -13.57 32.60
N LEU A 204 8.44 -12.50 31.86
CA LEU A 204 8.44 -12.51 30.40
C LEU A 204 9.58 -11.63 29.91
N THR A 205 10.41 -12.16 29.01
CA THR A 205 11.55 -11.45 28.43
C THR A 205 11.48 -11.49 26.91
N LEU A 206 11.71 -10.36 26.24
CA LEU A 206 11.81 -10.30 24.79
C LEU A 206 13.27 -10.50 24.34
N GLY A 207 13.49 -11.22 23.25
CA GLY A 207 14.82 -11.44 22.71
C GLY A 207 14.85 -12.04 21.31
N GLU A 208 15.97 -12.66 20.99
CA GLU A 208 16.35 -13.18 19.68
C GLU A 208 16.84 -14.63 19.80
N LEU A 209 17.10 -15.28 18.66
CA LEU A 209 17.74 -16.61 18.63
C LEU A 209 19.16 -16.49 18.11
N SER A 210 20.11 -17.10 18.82
CA SER A 210 21.50 -17.26 18.37
C SER A 210 21.63 -18.18 17.16
N THR A 211 20.65 -19.07 16.95
CA THR A 211 20.51 -19.87 15.74
C THR A 211 19.39 -19.30 14.88
N PRO A 212 19.67 -18.94 13.61
CA PRO A 212 18.67 -18.38 12.71
C PRO A 212 17.45 -19.29 12.54
N SER A 213 16.26 -18.69 12.47
CA SER A 213 14.99 -19.39 12.23
C SER A 213 14.29 -18.87 10.97
N ASP A 214 13.28 -19.60 10.49
CA ASP A 214 12.46 -19.19 9.35
C ASP A 214 11.72 -17.87 9.59
N THR A 215 11.65 -17.04 8.54
CA THR A 215 10.68 -15.95 8.44
C THR A 215 9.54 -16.32 7.49
N ASN A 216 8.50 -15.51 7.44
CA ASN A 216 7.44 -15.58 6.44
C ASN A 216 7.68 -14.66 5.21
N ILE A 217 8.84 -14.01 5.11
CA ILE A 217 9.12 -13.03 4.05
C ILE A 217 9.83 -13.69 2.87
N PRO A 218 9.24 -13.68 1.67
CA PRO A 218 9.86 -14.29 0.50
C PRO A 218 11.13 -13.55 0.08
N VAL A 219 12.07 -14.30 -0.51
CA VAL A 219 13.21 -13.70 -1.20
C VAL A 219 12.76 -12.98 -2.49
N PRO A 220 13.52 -12.01 -3.00
CA PRO A 220 13.08 -11.15 -4.09
C PRO A 220 12.88 -11.93 -5.38
N GLN A 221 11.97 -11.44 -6.23
CA GLN A 221 11.70 -12.02 -7.53
C GLN A 221 12.23 -11.14 -8.67
N PRO A 222 12.73 -11.77 -9.76
CA PRO A 222 12.96 -13.20 -9.92
C PRO A 222 14.22 -13.66 -9.17
N SER A 223 14.12 -14.78 -8.45
CA SER A 223 15.20 -15.31 -7.59
C SER A 223 16.51 -15.64 -8.34
N GLY A 224 16.44 -15.87 -9.65
CA GLY A 224 17.61 -16.09 -10.50
C GLY A 224 18.43 -14.82 -10.77
N THR A 225 17.78 -13.65 -10.84
CA THR A 225 18.45 -12.37 -11.13
C THR A 225 18.90 -11.68 -9.85
N TYR A 226 18.15 -11.85 -8.76
CA TYR A 226 18.46 -11.27 -7.45
C TYR A 226 18.66 -12.38 -6.41
N PRO A 227 19.70 -13.23 -6.56
CA PRO A 227 19.90 -14.38 -5.70
C PRO A 227 20.24 -13.95 -4.27
N VAL A 228 19.59 -14.59 -3.30
CA VAL A 228 19.98 -14.55 -1.89
C VAL A 228 20.83 -15.79 -1.62
N ASN A 229 21.95 -15.63 -0.91
CA ASN A 229 22.81 -16.77 -0.57
C ASN A 229 21.97 -17.88 0.11
N PRO A 230 22.02 -19.14 -0.34
CA PRO A 230 21.28 -20.25 0.27
C PRO A 230 21.49 -20.39 1.78
N SER A 231 22.63 -19.94 2.33
CA SER A 231 22.85 -19.95 3.78
C SER A 231 21.99 -18.94 4.54
N LEU A 232 21.48 -17.90 3.87
CA LEU A 232 20.70 -16.78 4.41
C LEU A 232 19.19 -16.90 4.12
N GLN A 233 18.76 -17.99 3.48
CA GLN A 233 17.36 -18.28 3.19
C GLN A 233 16.98 -19.70 3.60
N GLN A 234 15.69 -19.92 3.83
CA GLN A 234 15.12 -21.23 4.13
C GLN A 234 13.73 -21.31 3.51
N ASN A 235 13.47 -22.36 2.73
CA ASN A 235 12.18 -22.56 2.02
C ASN A 235 11.72 -21.37 1.15
N GLY A 236 12.67 -20.66 0.53
CA GLY A 236 12.37 -19.48 -0.30
C GLY A 236 12.06 -18.20 0.48
N ASN A 237 12.23 -18.21 1.81
CA ASN A 237 12.10 -17.03 2.67
C ASN A 237 13.44 -16.65 3.29
N TYR A 238 13.57 -15.41 3.75
CA TYR A 238 14.75 -14.98 4.50
C TYR A 238 14.87 -15.72 5.84
N LYS A 239 16.11 -15.87 6.33
CA LYS A 239 16.37 -16.28 7.72
C LYS A 239 16.33 -15.08 8.66
N SER A 240 15.89 -15.32 9.89
CA SER A 240 15.91 -14.36 10.98
C SER A 240 17.28 -14.26 11.66
N TYR A 241 17.53 -13.14 12.34
CA TYR A 241 18.72 -12.91 13.19
C TYR A 241 20.06 -13.12 12.47
N VAL A 242 20.10 -12.79 11.18
CA VAL A 242 21.32 -12.72 10.37
C VAL A 242 21.29 -11.44 9.55
N ASN A 243 22.46 -10.86 9.30
CA ASN A 243 22.57 -9.74 8.37
C ASN A 243 22.53 -10.24 6.92
N ILE A 244 21.68 -9.63 6.09
CA ILE A 244 21.48 -9.96 4.68
C ILE A 244 21.67 -8.68 3.84
N PRO A 245 22.92 -8.20 3.73
CA PRO A 245 23.19 -6.89 3.16
C PRO A 245 22.82 -6.82 1.68
N VAL A 246 22.51 -5.62 1.22
CA VAL A 246 22.37 -5.26 -0.20
C VAL A 246 23.51 -4.31 -0.56
N ALA A 247 24.26 -4.65 -1.60
CA ALA A 247 25.23 -3.74 -2.18
C ALA A 247 24.46 -2.66 -2.97
N THR A 248 24.68 -1.40 -2.61
CA THR A 248 24.11 -0.21 -3.25
C THR A 248 25.22 0.65 -3.84
N PRO A 249 24.93 1.58 -4.77
CA PRO A 249 25.92 2.52 -5.30
C PRO A 249 26.69 3.33 -4.25
N THR A 250 26.10 3.57 -3.07
CA THR A 250 26.69 4.38 -1.99
C THR A 250 27.32 3.53 -0.88
N GLY A 251 27.24 2.20 -0.96
CA GLY A 251 27.80 1.29 0.06
C GLY A 251 26.92 0.06 0.30
N ASN A 252 27.15 -0.64 1.41
CA ASN A 252 26.28 -1.75 1.81
C ASN A 252 25.19 -1.25 2.74
N MET A 253 23.95 -1.67 2.50
CA MET A 253 22.82 -1.47 3.40
C MET A 253 22.47 -2.78 4.09
N ASP A 254 22.39 -2.75 5.41
CA ASP A 254 22.20 -3.94 6.25
C ASP A 254 20.72 -4.23 6.53
N PHE A 255 20.34 -5.51 6.46
CA PHE A 255 18.98 -5.97 6.69
C PHE A 255 18.97 -7.17 7.64
N VAL A 256 18.21 -7.06 8.73
CA VAL A 256 18.08 -8.09 9.77
C VAL A 256 16.60 -8.34 9.99
N PHE A 257 16.15 -9.58 9.84
CA PHE A 257 14.75 -9.96 10.03
C PHE A 257 14.52 -10.55 11.43
N GLY A 258 13.35 -10.27 12.02
CA GLY A 258 12.89 -10.90 13.24
C GLY A 258 12.40 -12.33 12.98
N GLY A 259 12.45 -13.19 14.00
CA GLY A 259 11.90 -14.54 13.96
C GLY A 259 10.37 -14.50 14.01
N ILE A 260 9.72 -14.30 12.87
CA ILE A 260 8.25 -14.31 12.73
C ILE A 260 7.91 -15.29 11.62
N GLY A 261 7.33 -16.43 12.00
CA GLY A 261 7.03 -17.53 11.09
C GLY A 261 5.58 -17.49 10.62
N ALA A 262 5.18 -18.42 9.74
CA ALA A 262 3.78 -18.54 9.34
C ALA A 262 2.86 -19.04 10.48
N THR A 263 3.43 -19.70 11.49
CA THR A 263 2.70 -20.28 12.64
C THR A 263 3.47 -20.04 13.92
N SER A 264 2.74 -19.80 15.02
CA SER A 264 3.36 -19.67 16.34
C SER A 264 3.90 -21.02 16.76
N ARG A 265 5.13 -21.06 17.25
CA ARG A 265 5.80 -22.30 17.63
C ARG A 265 6.73 -22.11 18.81
N LEU A 266 6.92 -23.17 19.57
CA LEU A 266 7.95 -23.23 20.60
C LEU A 266 9.33 -23.29 19.93
N VAL A 267 10.29 -22.60 20.53
CA VAL A 267 11.69 -22.59 20.11
C VAL A 267 12.59 -23.00 21.28
N ASP A 268 13.76 -23.55 20.98
CA ASP A 268 14.67 -24.02 22.03
C ASP A 268 15.16 -22.84 22.89
N GLU A 269 14.94 -22.95 24.20
CA GLU A 269 15.38 -21.95 25.17
C GLU A 269 16.90 -21.78 25.17
N LYS A 270 17.66 -22.84 24.88
CA LYS A 270 19.13 -22.81 24.92
C LYS A 270 19.75 -21.89 23.88
N VAL A 271 19.02 -21.59 22.81
CA VAL A 271 19.48 -20.69 21.75
C VAL A 271 18.96 -19.28 21.93
N PHE A 272 18.10 -19.01 22.94
CA PHE A 272 17.60 -17.68 23.24
C PHE A 272 18.71 -16.76 23.75
N VAL A 273 18.74 -15.53 23.23
CA VAL A 273 19.63 -14.46 23.69
C VAL A 273 18.85 -13.16 23.76
N THR A 274 19.18 -12.29 24.71
CA THR A 274 18.52 -10.96 24.80
C THR A 274 18.93 -10.03 23.66
N SER A 275 20.12 -10.22 23.10
CA SER A 275 20.65 -9.47 21.96
C SER A 275 21.78 -10.26 21.29
N ALA A 276 21.72 -10.50 19.98
CA ALA A 276 22.76 -11.20 19.23
C ALA A 276 23.92 -10.25 18.85
N PRO A 277 25.13 -10.38 19.43
CA PRO A 277 26.18 -9.34 19.40
C PRO A 277 26.80 -9.05 18.03
N SER A 278 26.47 -9.83 17.00
CA SER A 278 27.03 -9.71 15.64
C SER A 278 26.12 -8.96 14.66
N LEU A 279 24.96 -8.47 15.11
CA LEU A 279 23.97 -7.84 14.23
C LEU A 279 24.17 -6.31 14.17
N PRO A 280 23.96 -5.69 13.00
CA PRO A 280 24.05 -4.24 12.84
C PRO A 280 22.93 -3.49 13.57
N TYR A 281 21.78 -4.14 13.79
CA TYR A 281 20.70 -3.72 14.66
C TYR A 281 19.87 -4.94 15.07
N HIS A 282 19.06 -4.78 16.11
CA HIS A 282 18.28 -5.85 16.72
C HIS A 282 16.80 -5.77 16.34
N VAL A 283 16.17 -6.94 16.20
CA VAL A 283 14.72 -7.07 15.95
C VAL A 283 14.20 -8.16 16.89
N PRO A 284 14.10 -7.87 18.20
CA PRO A 284 13.74 -8.86 19.19
C PRO A 284 12.26 -9.23 19.04
N THR A 285 11.97 -10.50 18.78
CA THR A 285 10.59 -10.99 18.55
C THR A 285 10.26 -12.27 19.30
N ILE A 286 11.25 -12.94 19.92
CA ILE A 286 11.02 -14.16 20.69
C ILE A 286 10.62 -13.78 22.11
N VAL A 287 9.55 -14.39 22.61
CA VAL A 287 9.14 -14.23 24.00
C VAL A 287 9.62 -15.45 24.79
N LYS A 288 10.44 -15.20 25.81
CA LYS A 288 10.81 -16.18 26.84
C LYS A 288 9.87 -16.01 28.03
N ALA A 289 9.21 -17.08 28.45
CA ALA A 289 8.47 -17.14 29.69
C ALA A 289 9.23 -17.99 30.71
N GLU A 290 9.36 -17.49 31.93
CA GLU A 290 10.02 -18.13 33.08
C GLU A 290 9.06 -18.12 34.27
N ALA A 291 8.89 -19.24 34.96
CA ALA A 291 8.03 -19.30 36.15
C ALA A 291 8.48 -20.37 37.16
N ASP A 292 8.11 -20.16 38.42
CA ASP A 292 8.38 -21.08 39.51
C ASP A 292 7.12 -21.83 39.95
N GLN A 293 7.28 -23.12 40.26
CA GLN A 293 6.23 -23.96 40.80
C GLN A 293 6.70 -24.66 42.08
N ILE A 294 5.85 -24.67 43.10
CA ILE A 294 6.10 -25.42 44.33
C ILE A 294 5.41 -26.78 44.23
N ILE A 295 6.19 -27.86 44.32
CA ILE A 295 5.69 -29.23 44.42
C ILE A 295 5.88 -29.72 45.85
N LYS A 296 4.78 -29.92 46.59
CA LYS A 296 4.82 -30.53 47.92
C LYS A 296 4.74 -32.05 47.78
N THR A 297 5.68 -32.75 48.40
CA THR A 297 5.66 -34.20 48.51
C THR A 297 5.63 -34.60 49.99
N SER A 298 5.40 -35.88 50.29
CA SER A 298 5.54 -36.38 51.66
C SER A 298 6.96 -36.23 52.20
N GLN A 299 7.97 -36.15 51.33
CA GLN A 299 9.39 -35.95 51.69
C GLN A 299 9.76 -34.47 51.77
N THR A 300 9.07 -33.61 51.01
CA THR A 300 9.24 -32.15 50.99
C THR A 300 7.91 -31.47 51.37
N PRO A 301 7.48 -31.55 52.65
CA PRO A 301 6.21 -30.96 53.09
C PRO A 301 6.19 -29.43 52.95
N ASN A 302 7.36 -28.79 52.99
CA ASN A 302 7.53 -27.36 52.72
C ASN A 302 7.53 -27.02 51.22
N GLY A 303 7.54 -28.05 50.35
CA GLY A 303 7.62 -27.90 48.91
C GLY A 303 9.04 -27.77 48.38
N ALA A 304 9.27 -28.26 47.17
CA ALA A 304 10.47 -27.94 46.38
C ALA A 304 10.06 -26.99 45.24
N THR A 305 10.85 -25.94 45.01
CA THR A 305 10.64 -24.99 43.91
C THR A 305 11.30 -25.53 42.66
N PHE A 306 10.51 -25.63 41.59
CA PHE A 306 10.98 -26.00 40.27
C PHE A 306 10.87 -24.78 39.37
N HIS A 307 11.97 -24.39 38.75
CA HIS A 307 12.00 -23.35 37.74
C HIS A 307 11.74 -23.97 36.36
N SER A 308 10.96 -23.32 35.52
CA SER A 308 10.77 -23.73 34.14
C SER A 308 10.73 -22.53 33.23
N ALA A 309 11.27 -22.73 32.03
CA ALA A 309 11.28 -21.76 30.97
C ALA A 309 10.84 -22.38 29.65
N ALA A 310 10.23 -21.55 28.81
CA ALA A 310 9.96 -21.85 27.42
C ALA A 310 10.10 -20.58 26.59
N CYS A 311 10.48 -20.75 25.33
CA CYS A 311 10.53 -19.66 24.37
C CYS A 311 9.51 -19.93 23.26
N ALA A 312 8.86 -18.88 22.78
CA ALA A 312 7.91 -18.96 21.69
C ALA A 312 8.18 -17.89 20.63
N GLN A 313 8.05 -18.33 19.38
CA GLN A 313 8.12 -17.50 18.19
C GLN A 313 6.70 -17.06 17.79
N PRO A 314 6.46 -15.76 17.53
CA PRO A 314 5.17 -15.28 17.05
C PRO A 314 4.89 -15.73 15.61
N SER A 315 3.62 -15.80 15.25
CA SER A 315 3.16 -15.98 13.87
C SER A 315 2.90 -14.66 13.17
N SER A 316 3.02 -14.68 11.85
CA SER A 316 2.31 -13.76 10.97
C SER A 316 1.56 -14.51 9.89
N VAL A 317 0.27 -14.22 9.76
CA VAL A 317 -0.51 -14.62 8.59
C VAL A 317 -0.17 -13.62 7.51
N PHE A 318 0.81 -13.98 6.68
CA PHE A 318 1.26 -13.16 5.57
C PHE A 318 0.07 -12.71 4.72
N ASP A 319 -0.21 -11.40 4.70
CA ASP A 319 -1.27 -10.84 3.86
C ASP A 319 -0.74 -10.67 2.43
N VAL A 320 -1.33 -11.43 1.52
CA VAL A 320 -0.95 -11.46 0.11
C VAL A 320 -1.49 -10.20 -0.57
N ARG A 321 -0.65 -9.19 -0.79
CA ARG A 321 -1.07 -8.05 -1.62
C ARG A 321 -0.10 -7.80 -2.74
N PRO A 322 -0.62 -7.74 -3.97
CA PRO A 322 -0.59 -6.44 -4.65
C PRO A 322 -1.97 -6.00 -5.16
N ALA A 323 -2.43 -4.86 -4.63
CA ALA A 323 -3.23 -3.88 -5.35
C ALA A 323 -2.68 -2.46 -5.04
N PRO A 324 -1.41 -2.18 -5.40
CA PRO A 324 -0.72 -0.92 -5.08
C PRO A 324 -1.21 0.28 -5.88
N GLY A 325 -2.26 0.11 -6.67
CA GLY A 325 -2.73 1.06 -7.68
C GLY A 325 -1.78 1.17 -8.87
N ALA A 326 -2.02 2.15 -9.73
CA ALA A 326 -1.32 2.30 -10.99
C ALA A 326 -0.62 3.65 -11.11
N VAL A 327 0.54 3.66 -11.78
CA VAL A 327 1.20 4.89 -12.19
C VAL A 327 0.92 5.13 -13.68
N ALA A 328 0.71 6.40 -14.06
CA ALA A 328 0.43 6.78 -15.44
C ALA A 328 1.43 7.79 -16.02
N ILE A 329 1.68 7.67 -17.32
CA ILE A 329 2.39 8.66 -18.12
C ILE A 329 1.44 9.11 -19.23
N GLU A 330 1.15 10.40 -19.28
CA GLU A 330 0.02 10.95 -20.03
C GLU A 330 0.50 11.92 -21.11
N PHE A 331 0.09 11.65 -22.35
CA PHE A 331 0.34 12.45 -23.54
C PHE A 331 -0.98 12.86 -24.19
N PRO A 332 -1.83 13.68 -23.55
CA PRO A 332 -3.13 14.05 -24.07
C PRO A 332 -3.09 14.83 -25.40
N ASP A 333 -1.98 15.52 -25.68
CA ASP A 333 -1.76 16.24 -26.94
C ASP A 333 -0.83 15.46 -27.89
N GLY A 334 -0.77 14.14 -27.69
CA GLY A 334 0.00 13.16 -28.46
C GLY A 334 1.42 12.91 -27.97
N PRO A 335 2.03 11.80 -28.42
CA PRO A 335 3.32 11.33 -27.93
C PRO A 335 4.44 12.30 -28.28
N LEU A 336 5.38 12.47 -27.36
CA LEU A 336 6.56 13.33 -27.53
C LEU A 336 7.73 12.51 -28.11
N PRO A 337 8.34 12.88 -29.27
CA PRO A 337 9.34 12.04 -29.91
C PRO A 337 10.63 11.77 -29.11
N THR A 338 10.95 12.59 -28.12
CA THR A 338 12.11 12.37 -27.22
C THR A 338 11.79 11.45 -26.06
N LEU A 339 10.51 11.32 -25.70
CA LEU A 339 10.02 10.53 -24.59
C LEU A 339 9.40 9.26 -25.15
N VAL A 340 10.25 8.31 -25.53
CA VAL A 340 9.84 7.07 -26.19
C VAL A 340 9.58 5.92 -25.21
N GLN A 341 10.00 6.07 -23.95
CA GLN A 341 9.86 5.07 -22.89
C GLN A 341 9.91 5.77 -21.51
N PRO A 342 9.50 5.11 -20.41
CA PRO A 342 9.52 5.76 -19.08
C PRO A 342 10.91 6.19 -18.62
N ALA A 343 11.97 5.44 -18.96
CA ALA A 343 13.35 5.84 -18.63
C ALA A 343 13.74 7.19 -19.26
N SER A 344 13.13 7.58 -20.38
CA SER A 344 13.36 8.91 -20.97
C SER A 344 12.94 10.03 -20.02
N LEU A 345 12.00 9.78 -19.10
CA LEU A 345 11.61 10.76 -18.08
C LEU A 345 12.72 11.01 -17.05
N LEU A 346 13.54 9.99 -16.79
CA LEU A 346 14.64 10.04 -15.85
C LEU A 346 15.89 10.66 -16.49
N THR A 347 16.11 10.44 -17.78
CA THR A 347 17.35 10.84 -18.47
C THR A 347 17.19 12.06 -19.37
N SER A 348 15.97 12.55 -19.60
CA SER A 348 15.74 13.72 -20.46
C SER A 348 16.43 14.95 -19.90
N ASP A 349 17.32 15.53 -20.70
CA ASP A 349 17.92 16.83 -20.45
C ASP A 349 16.88 17.90 -20.13
N TYR A 350 15.71 17.87 -20.77
CA TYR A 350 14.67 18.88 -20.57
C TYR A 350 13.99 18.80 -19.19
N LEU A 351 13.87 17.58 -18.65
CA LEU A 351 13.27 17.34 -17.33
C LEU A 351 14.30 17.47 -16.19
N ASN A 352 15.59 17.26 -16.49
CA ASN A 352 16.68 17.38 -15.54
C ASN A 352 17.37 18.76 -15.54
N LYS A 353 17.00 19.67 -16.45
CA LYS A 353 17.49 21.07 -16.51
C LYS A 353 16.51 22.05 -15.89
N GLY A 354 17.07 23.10 -15.27
CA GLY A 354 16.32 24.21 -14.66
C GLY A 354 15.95 23.97 -13.19
N THR A 355 15.62 25.07 -12.51
CA THR A 355 15.16 25.15 -11.10
C THR A 355 13.66 25.43 -10.98
N ASP A 356 12.94 25.40 -12.10
CA ASP A 356 11.67 26.12 -12.26
C ASP A 356 10.46 25.17 -12.21
N CYS A 357 10.43 24.27 -11.22
CA CYS A 357 9.22 23.50 -10.94
C CYS A 357 8.64 23.96 -9.62
N ASP A 358 7.38 24.35 -9.63
CA ASP A 358 6.66 24.77 -8.43
C ASP A 358 6.01 23.52 -7.83
N VAL A 359 6.17 23.33 -6.53
CA VAL A 359 5.66 22.16 -5.79
C VAL A 359 4.60 22.63 -4.81
N LEU A 360 3.49 21.91 -4.68
CA LEU A 360 2.43 22.31 -3.74
C LEU A 360 2.97 22.33 -2.30
N SER A 361 2.92 23.51 -1.67
CA SER A 361 3.36 23.73 -0.29
C SER A 361 2.48 23.00 0.72
N SER A 362 3.08 22.68 1.87
CA SER A 362 2.64 21.69 2.84
C SER A 362 1.42 22.06 3.71
N VAL A 363 0.74 23.20 3.48
CA VAL A 363 -0.13 23.82 4.52
C VAL A 363 -1.63 23.84 4.20
N GLY A 364 -2.12 23.25 3.10
CA GLY A 364 -3.56 23.20 2.84
C GLY A 364 -4.05 22.27 1.72
N ASP A 365 -5.36 21.99 1.73
CA ASP A 365 -6.11 21.35 0.64
C ASP A 365 -6.44 22.39 -0.44
N TYR A 366 -5.60 22.47 -1.47
CA TYR A 366 -5.85 23.33 -2.62
C TYR A 366 -7.04 22.77 -3.44
N PRO A 367 -8.01 23.58 -3.93
CA PRO A 367 -8.16 25.04 -3.81
C PRO A 367 -9.00 25.50 -2.61
N LYS A 368 -9.34 24.59 -1.69
CA LYS A 368 -10.29 24.88 -0.61
C LYS A 368 -9.71 25.79 0.48
N ASP A 369 -8.39 25.78 0.65
CA ASP A 369 -7.70 26.45 1.75
C ASP A 369 -6.86 27.64 1.27
N ALA A 370 -7.05 28.81 1.88
CA ALA A 370 -6.30 30.04 1.56
C ALA A 370 -4.79 29.98 1.86
N GLY A 371 -4.32 28.89 2.47
CA GLY A 371 -2.90 28.65 2.80
C GLY A 371 -2.18 27.74 1.81
N SER A 372 -2.88 27.18 0.80
CA SER A 372 -2.25 26.36 -0.23
C SER A 372 -1.64 27.24 -1.31
N MET A 373 -0.32 27.20 -1.43
CA MET A 373 0.42 27.85 -2.50
C MET A 373 1.35 26.84 -3.15
N LEU A 374 1.61 26.96 -4.46
CA LEU A 374 2.81 26.32 -5.00
C LEU A 374 4.04 27.10 -4.47
N ASP A 375 5.06 26.37 -4.04
CA ASP A 375 6.29 26.89 -3.47
C ASP A 375 7.49 26.17 -4.11
N ASP A 376 8.60 26.88 -4.18
CA ASP A 376 9.89 26.47 -4.69
C ASP A 376 10.58 25.48 -3.72
N SER A 377 9.96 25.17 -2.58
CA SER A 377 10.45 24.20 -1.60
C SER A 377 9.59 22.93 -1.57
N CYS A 378 10.23 21.76 -1.51
CA CYS A 378 9.55 20.48 -1.30
C CYS A 378 9.88 19.91 0.09
N PRO A 379 9.06 20.15 1.12
CA PRO A 379 9.36 19.74 2.50
C PRO A 379 9.44 18.21 2.71
N SER A 380 8.84 17.42 1.82
CA SER A 380 8.90 15.94 1.83
C SER A 380 10.04 15.36 1.02
N CYS A 381 10.68 16.17 0.19
CA CYS A 381 11.67 15.64 -0.73
C CYS A 381 12.98 15.37 0.00
N PRO A 382 13.78 14.41 -0.49
CA PRO A 382 15.15 14.24 -0.02
C PRO A 382 15.93 15.55 -0.07
N THR A 383 16.88 15.73 0.85
CA THR A 383 17.64 16.97 1.01
C THR A 383 18.48 17.36 -0.21
N THR A 384 18.79 16.42 -1.12
CA THR A 384 19.48 16.73 -2.37
C THR A 384 18.57 17.24 -3.48
N VAL A 385 17.25 17.20 -3.31
CA VAL A 385 16.30 17.90 -4.16
C VAL A 385 16.32 19.38 -3.75
N THR A 386 17.41 20.07 -4.11
CA THR A 386 17.62 21.50 -3.84
C THR A 386 17.15 22.38 -4.99
N ASP A 387 17.13 21.82 -6.19
CA ASP A 387 16.53 22.39 -7.39
C ASP A 387 15.29 21.54 -7.66
N ASN A 388 14.09 22.11 -7.65
CA ASN A 388 12.88 21.36 -7.97
C ASN A 388 12.90 20.94 -9.45
N LYS A 389 13.63 19.88 -9.77
CA LYS A 389 13.63 19.28 -11.09
C LYS A 389 12.39 18.41 -11.17
N ILE A 390 11.58 18.60 -12.20
CA ILE A 390 10.41 17.77 -12.45
C ILE A 390 10.79 16.27 -12.55
N ALA A 391 12.00 15.96 -13.01
CA ALA A 391 12.53 14.60 -13.01
C ALA A 391 12.70 14.04 -11.58
N ASP A 392 13.15 14.84 -10.61
CA ASP A 392 13.29 14.40 -9.21
C ASP A 392 11.94 14.19 -8.54
N VAL A 393 10.96 15.06 -8.81
CA VAL A 393 9.57 14.83 -8.37
C VAL A 393 9.02 13.54 -8.97
N TRP A 394 9.30 13.27 -10.26
CA TRP A 394 8.89 12.01 -10.88
C TRP A 394 9.60 10.79 -10.27
N ARG A 395 10.89 10.88 -9.91
CA ARG A 395 11.60 9.81 -9.19
C ARG A 395 10.91 9.48 -7.87
N ILE A 396 10.54 10.51 -7.12
CA ILE A 396 9.80 10.44 -5.87
C ILE A 396 8.44 9.74 -6.07
N THR A 397 7.68 10.14 -7.10
CA THR A 397 6.40 9.51 -7.45
C THR A 397 6.57 8.04 -7.85
N LEU A 398 7.59 7.74 -8.65
CA LEU A 398 7.87 6.40 -9.12
C LEU A 398 8.30 5.48 -7.96
N TYR A 399 9.13 6.01 -7.05
CA TYR A 399 9.54 5.34 -5.81
C TYR A 399 8.34 4.96 -4.95
N ASP A 400 7.46 5.92 -4.67
CA ASP A 400 6.28 5.68 -3.85
C ASP A 400 5.32 4.67 -4.47
N TRP A 401 5.22 4.64 -5.80
CA TRP A 401 4.44 3.62 -6.49
C TRP A 401 5.02 2.22 -6.32
N PHE A 402 6.32 2.01 -6.58
CA PHE A 402 6.88 0.65 -6.49
C PHE A 402 7.04 0.16 -5.04
N ARG A 403 7.28 1.06 -4.08
CA ARG A 403 7.31 0.74 -2.64
C ARG A 403 6.04 0.05 -2.19
N ARG A 404 4.90 0.41 -2.79
CA ARG A 404 3.59 -0.19 -2.49
C ARG A 404 3.45 -1.61 -3.03
N GLY A 405 4.29 -2.03 -3.98
CA GLY A 405 4.39 -3.42 -4.41
C GLY A 405 4.91 -4.35 -3.30
N GLY A 406 5.57 -3.79 -2.28
CA GLY A 406 6.04 -4.51 -1.10
C GLY A 406 7.03 -5.63 -1.45
N VAL A 407 7.07 -6.65 -0.60
CA VAL A 407 8.00 -7.79 -0.72
C VAL A 407 7.78 -8.68 -1.96
N ARG A 408 6.68 -8.47 -2.72
CA ARG A 408 6.36 -9.24 -3.92
C ARG A 408 6.68 -8.54 -5.22
N ALA A 409 7.07 -7.26 -5.16
CA ALA A 409 7.42 -6.51 -6.36
C ALA A 409 8.47 -7.25 -7.18
N ASN A 410 8.13 -7.58 -8.42
CA ASN A 410 9.06 -8.18 -9.36
C ASN A 410 10.02 -7.10 -9.84
N ILE A 411 11.26 -7.17 -9.37
CA ILE A 411 12.28 -6.14 -9.59
C ILE A 411 12.59 -6.03 -11.09
N SER A 412 12.72 -7.17 -11.78
CA SER A 412 13.00 -7.19 -13.22
C SER A 412 11.89 -6.55 -14.03
N ASP A 413 10.63 -6.76 -13.67
CA ASP A 413 9.50 -6.17 -14.39
C ASP A 413 9.43 -4.65 -14.21
N ILE A 414 9.76 -4.11 -13.03
CA ILE A 414 9.86 -2.67 -12.81
C ILE A 414 10.97 -2.07 -13.67
N VAL A 415 12.15 -2.70 -13.68
CA VAL A 415 13.29 -2.24 -14.50
C VAL A 415 12.99 -2.36 -15.99
N ASN A 416 12.31 -3.43 -16.41
CA ASN A 416 11.91 -3.64 -17.80
C ASN A 416 10.81 -2.66 -18.23
N ALA A 417 9.88 -2.30 -17.33
CA ALA A 417 8.88 -1.29 -17.59
C ALA A 417 9.53 0.05 -17.98
N GLN A 418 10.67 0.41 -17.35
CA GLN A 418 11.41 1.61 -17.72
C GLN A 418 11.99 1.59 -19.14
N LYS A 419 12.27 0.41 -19.67
CA LYS A 419 12.86 0.18 -21.00
C LYS A 419 11.82 -0.14 -22.07
N THR A 420 10.56 -0.30 -21.68
CA THR A 420 9.49 -0.68 -22.60
C THR A 420 9.05 0.56 -23.35
N ALA A 421 9.17 0.52 -24.68
CA ALA A 421 8.72 1.60 -25.54
C ALA A 421 7.22 1.85 -25.37
N PHE A 422 6.83 3.12 -25.44
CA PHE A 422 5.43 3.49 -25.44
C PHE A 422 4.72 2.98 -26.70
N ASN A 423 3.53 2.42 -26.52
CA ASN A 423 2.66 2.08 -27.63
C ASN A 423 2.30 3.33 -28.42
N ALA A 424 2.29 3.21 -29.74
CA ALA A 424 1.74 4.26 -30.61
C ALA A 424 0.23 4.44 -30.36
N PRO A 425 -0.31 5.65 -30.55
CA PRO A 425 -1.76 5.85 -30.54
C PRO A 425 -2.43 5.05 -31.66
N PRO A 426 -3.70 4.61 -31.49
CA PRO A 426 -4.42 3.83 -32.51
C PRO A 426 -4.54 4.54 -33.87
N VAL A 427 -4.59 5.87 -33.85
CA VAL A 427 -4.52 6.73 -35.04
C VAL A 427 -3.54 7.86 -34.76
N ALA A 428 -2.91 8.42 -35.80
CA ALA A 428 -1.90 9.46 -35.62
C ALA A 428 -2.51 10.78 -35.12
N ASN A 429 -3.66 11.17 -35.67
CA ASN A 429 -4.31 12.46 -35.41
C ASN A 429 -5.82 12.29 -35.19
N VAL A 430 -6.41 13.24 -34.45
CA VAL A 430 -7.87 13.45 -34.33
C VAL A 430 -8.25 14.84 -34.82
N ASP A 431 -9.50 15.02 -35.24
CA ASP A 431 -10.08 16.34 -35.46
C ASP A 431 -10.44 16.96 -34.10
N TRP A 432 -9.72 18.03 -33.76
CA TRP A 432 -9.81 18.73 -32.49
C TRP A 432 -11.22 19.26 -32.20
N ILE A 433 -11.97 19.67 -33.22
CA ILE A 433 -13.32 20.23 -33.05
C ILE A 433 -14.34 19.13 -32.72
N THR A 434 -14.20 17.95 -33.35
CA THR A 434 -15.10 16.82 -33.07
C THR A 434 -14.93 16.24 -31.67
N GLU A 435 -13.73 16.34 -31.08
CA GLU A 435 -13.46 15.94 -29.70
C GLU A 435 -14.13 16.86 -28.66
N LEU A 436 -14.48 18.10 -29.01
CA LEU A 436 -15.23 19.03 -28.15
C LEU A 436 -16.75 18.74 -28.13
N SER A 437 -17.23 17.89 -29.05
CA SER A 437 -18.65 17.62 -29.29
C SER A 437 -19.17 16.43 -28.46
N THR A 438 -19.25 16.60 -27.14
CA THR A 438 -20.23 15.97 -26.21
C THR A 438 -20.30 14.43 -26.04
N THR A 439 -19.48 13.61 -26.72
CA THR A 439 -19.43 12.16 -26.44
C THR A 439 -18.00 11.74 -26.13
N PRO A 440 -17.68 11.30 -24.89
CA PRO A 440 -16.38 10.70 -24.59
C PRO A 440 -16.09 9.59 -25.60
N LEU A 441 -14.83 9.44 -26.02
CA LEU A 441 -14.35 8.37 -26.92
C LEU A 441 -14.86 7.00 -26.44
N LYS A 442 -16.06 6.60 -26.88
CA LYS A 442 -16.51 5.23 -26.75
C LYS A 442 -15.67 4.45 -27.73
N ASN A 443 -15.00 3.45 -27.20
CA ASN A 443 -14.09 2.54 -27.88
C ASN A 443 -14.82 1.74 -28.99
N THR A 444 -15.30 2.40 -30.03
CA THR A 444 -16.09 1.79 -31.10
C THR A 444 -15.53 2.24 -32.44
N ASN A 445 -14.56 1.46 -32.92
CA ASN A 445 -14.18 1.38 -34.33
C ASN A 445 -13.92 2.73 -35.04
N LEU A 446 -12.86 3.43 -34.67
CA LEU A 446 -12.23 4.47 -35.49
C LEU A 446 -11.52 3.82 -36.70
N SER A 447 -12.28 3.13 -37.56
CA SER A 447 -11.81 2.68 -38.88
C SER A 447 -12.03 3.71 -39.98
N ALA A 448 -12.74 4.81 -39.69
CA ALA A 448 -12.93 5.92 -40.60
C ALA A 448 -12.14 7.15 -40.12
N PRO A 449 -11.24 7.72 -40.94
CA PRO A 449 -10.51 8.93 -40.58
C PRO A 449 -11.49 10.12 -40.46
N PRO A 450 -11.39 10.97 -39.43
CA PRO A 450 -12.10 12.24 -39.41
C PRO A 450 -11.44 13.17 -40.43
N VAL A 451 -12.12 13.38 -41.56
CA VAL A 451 -11.65 14.23 -42.66
C VAL A 451 -12.56 15.45 -42.83
N SER A 452 -12.32 16.51 -42.05
CA SER A 452 -12.51 17.90 -42.52
C SER A 452 -11.99 19.01 -41.59
N GLY A 453 -11.74 18.76 -40.29
CA GLY A 453 -11.36 19.81 -39.34
C GLY A 453 -9.87 19.89 -38.94
N PRO A 454 -9.50 20.89 -38.12
CA PRO A 454 -8.20 21.02 -37.45
C PRO A 454 -7.69 19.72 -36.83
N GLN A 455 -6.59 19.16 -37.35
CA GLN A 455 -6.03 17.92 -36.83
C GLN A 455 -4.97 18.16 -35.76
N ILE A 456 -5.12 17.51 -34.61
CA ILE A 456 -4.11 17.45 -33.55
C ILE A 456 -3.64 16.00 -33.35
N PRO A 457 -2.42 15.77 -32.84
CA PRO A 457 -1.97 14.43 -32.48
C PRO A 457 -2.92 13.73 -31.51
N PHE A 458 -3.10 12.43 -31.67
CA PHE A 458 -4.03 11.64 -30.85
C PHE A 458 -3.48 11.44 -29.44
N GLY A 459 -4.28 11.76 -28.42
CA GLY A 459 -3.93 11.62 -27.01
C GLY A 459 -3.82 10.17 -26.54
N ILE A 460 -2.76 9.83 -25.82
CA ILE A 460 -2.55 8.50 -25.25
C ILE A 460 -2.06 8.55 -23.80
N MET A 461 -2.51 7.61 -22.98
CA MET A 461 -2.01 7.37 -21.63
C MET A 461 -1.42 5.97 -21.51
N HIS A 462 -0.29 5.88 -20.81
CA HIS A 462 0.46 4.66 -20.52
C HIS A 462 0.37 4.34 -19.04
N ILE A 463 -0.23 3.20 -18.71
CA ILE A 463 -0.55 2.80 -17.33
C ILE A 463 0.28 1.58 -16.97
N TYR A 464 0.93 1.65 -15.82
CA TYR A 464 1.69 0.55 -15.22
C TYR A 464 1.06 0.20 -13.88
N LYS A 465 0.79 -1.09 -13.66
CA LYS A 465 0.20 -1.58 -12.41
C LYS A 465 0.81 -2.92 -12.03
N PHE A 466 0.72 -3.29 -10.76
CA PHE A 466 1.08 -4.65 -10.34
C PHE A 466 -0.10 -5.61 -10.54
N ASP A 467 0.17 -6.84 -10.96
CA ASP A 467 -0.78 -7.96 -10.88
C ASP A 467 -0.78 -8.59 -9.47
N SER A 468 -1.58 -9.63 -9.22
CA SER A 468 -1.66 -10.31 -7.92
C SER A 468 -0.36 -11.02 -7.50
N ASN A 469 0.56 -11.23 -8.44
CA ASN A 469 1.83 -11.91 -8.22
C ASN A 469 3.00 -10.93 -8.04
N GLY A 470 2.75 -9.63 -8.23
CA GLY A 470 3.75 -8.58 -8.12
C GLY A 470 4.49 -8.29 -9.43
N ASN A 471 4.01 -8.83 -10.56
CA ASN A 471 4.53 -8.48 -11.88
C ASN A 471 3.95 -7.15 -12.34
N VAL A 472 4.74 -6.37 -13.09
CA VAL A 472 4.26 -5.11 -13.68
C VAL A 472 3.53 -5.41 -14.98
N VAL A 473 2.26 -5.01 -15.05
CA VAL A 473 1.41 -5.05 -16.23
C VAL A 473 1.32 -3.66 -16.83
N TYR A 474 1.65 -3.59 -18.12
CA TYR A 474 1.56 -2.38 -18.93
C TYR A 474 0.27 -2.39 -19.76
N LYS A 475 -0.40 -1.23 -19.85
CA LYS A 475 -1.52 -0.99 -20.75
C LYS A 475 -1.46 0.44 -21.29
N SER A 476 -1.76 0.63 -22.58
CA SER A 476 -2.07 1.95 -23.12
C SER A 476 -3.57 2.14 -23.32
N GLN A 477 -4.03 3.39 -23.22
CA GLN A 477 -5.39 3.73 -23.61
C GLN A 477 -5.47 5.13 -24.22
N PRO A 478 -6.39 5.35 -25.18
CA PRO A 478 -6.78 6.69 -25.60
C PRO A 478 -7.14 7.57 -24.41
N VAL A 479 -6.71 8.84 -24.47
CA VAL A 479 -7.12 9.84 -23.49
C VAL A 479 -7.62 11.08 -24.22
N ALA A 480 -8.76 11.61 -23.76
CA ALA A 480 -9.28 12.86 -24.30
C ALA A 480 -8.42 14.04 -23.84
N PRO A 481 -8.34 15.13 -24.63
CA PRO A 481 -7.61 16.33 -24.24
C PRO A 481 -8.16 17.04 -22.99
N TYR A 482 -9.41 16.85 -22.54
CA TYR A 482 -9.96 17.55 -21.36
C TYR A 482 -11.26 16.94 -20.78
N PRO A 483 -11.59 17.13 -19.47
CA PRO A 483 -10.71 17.36 -18.30
C PRO A 483 -10.57 16.10 -17.44
N TYR A 484 -9.47 16.04 -16.67
CA TYR A 484 -9.42 15.26 -15.44
C TYR A 484 -9.22 16.21 -14.28
N GLU A 485 -10.19 16.23 -13.37
CA GLU A 485 -10.16 17.07 -12.20
C GLU A 485 -9.13 16.57 -11.19
N VAL A 486 -8.42 17.53 -10.60
CA VAL A 486 -7.54 17.30 -9.47
C VAL A 486 -8.35 17.58 -8.21
N VAL A 487 -8.72 16.53 -7.48
CA VAL A 487 -9.18 16.74 -6.11
C VAL A 487 -8.72 15.58 -5.25
N GLY A 488 -7.75 15.88 -4.40
CA GLY A 488 -7.39 15.06 -3.27
C GLY A 488 -6.58 15.88 -2.30
N ASP A 489 -7.02 15.90 -1.04
CA ASP A 489 -6.38 16.66 0.02
C ASP A 489 -4.90 16.27 0.15
N ARG A 490 -4.00 17.28 0.13
CA ARG A 490 -2.58 17.19 0.54
C ARG A 490 -1.75 16.15 -0.23
N GLN A 491 -1.87 16.18 -1.56
CA GLN A 491 -1.05 15.39 -2.47
C GLN A 491 0.23 16.15 -2.83
N LEU A 492 1.33 15.43 -3.06
CA LEU A 492 2.47 16.03 -3.73
C LEU A 492 2.06 16.31 -5.17
N TYR A 493 2.10 17.58 -5.53
CA TYR A 493 1.89 18.05 -6.89
C TYR A 493 3.08 18.90 -7.28
N ALA A 494 3.52 18.75 -8.51
CA ALA A 494 4.50 19.66 -9.07
C ALA A 494 4.13 20.04 -10.50
N GLU A 495 4.35 21.30 -10.84
CA GLU A 495 4.20 21.80 -12.20
C GLU A 495 5.46 22.50 -12.69
N LYS A 496 5.75 22.32 -13.97
CA LYS A 496 6.73 23.09 -14.70
C LYS A 496 6.03 23.68 -15.91
N LEU A 497 5.76 24.97 -15.85
CA LEU A 497 5.15 25.72 -16.95
C LEU A 497 6.24 26.17 -17.94
N GLY A 498 5.97 26.07 -19.24
CA GLY A 498 6.68 26.85 -20.25
C GLY A 498 6.38 28.33 -20.02
N LYS A 499 7.39 29.20 -19.95
CA LYS A 499 7.13 30.63 -19.75
C LYS A 499 6.38 31.27 -20.92
N ASP A 500 5.67 32.36 -20.61
CA ASP A 500 4.89 33.18 -21.55
C ASP A 500 5.64 33.59 -22.82
N ALA A 501 4.86 33.93 -23.86
CA ALA A 501 5.20 34.25 -25.25
C ALA A 501 6.18 35.44 -25.48
N GLY A 502 7.32 35.47 -24.81
CA GLY A 502 8.52 36.18 -25.24
C GLY A 502 9.36 35.33 -26.20
N PRO A 503 10.27 35.92 -26.99
CA PRO A 503 11.26 35.15 -27.75
C PRO A 503 12.00 34.20 -26.80
N PRO A 504 12.18 32.92 -27.17
CA PRO A 504 12.51 31.87 -26.21
C PRO A 504 13.85 32.17 -25.54
N ALA A 505 13.83 32.35 -24.22
CA ALA A 505 15.05 32.19 -23.46
C ALA A 505 15.47 30.72 -23.56
N THR A 506 16.76 30.46 -23.68
CA THR A 506 17.34 29.12 -23.89
C THR A 506 17.17 28.14 -22.71
N SER A 507 16.26 28.42 -21.77
CA SER A 507 16.04 27.71 -20.51
C SER A 507 14.77 26.84 -20.45
N ASP A 508 13.87 26.96 -21.43
CA ASP A 508 12.50 26.44 -21.29
C ASP A 508 12.34 25.00 -21.82
N PHE A 509 11.29 24.28 -21.39
CA PHE A 509 10.88 23.00 -21.99
C PHE A 509 10.23 23.27 -23.36
N ILE A 510 11.05 23.74 -24.29
CA ILE A 510 10.70 23.93 -25.69
C ILE A 510 11.25 22.73 -26.43
N MET A 511 10.35 21.88 -26.88
CA MET A 511 10.73 20.78 -27.75
C MET A 511 11.20 21.38 -29.08
N PRO A 512 12.36 20.96 -29.62
CA PRO A 512 12.82 21.41 -30.92
C PRO A 512 11.70 21.34 -31.95
N ALA A 513 11.55 22.36 -32.80
CA ALA A 513 10.51 22.41 -33.84
C ALA A 513 10.45 21.15 -34.72
N ALA A 514 11.60 20.50 -34.93
CA ALA A 514 11.71 19.24 -35.66
C ALA A 514 11.03 18.04 -34.98
N GLN A 515 10.80 18.13 -33.66
CA GLN A 515 10.19 17.09 -32.83
C GLN A 515 8.73 17.41 -32.47
N LEU A 516 8.37 18.69 -32.38
CA LEU A 516 6.99 19.09 -32.12
C LEU A 516 6.62 20.32 -32.96
N PRO A 517 5.98 20.15 -34.13
CA PRO A 517 5.67 21.27 -35.01
C PRO A 517 4.57 22.15 -34.41
N THR A 518 4.69 23.47 -34.54
CA THR A 518 3.63 24.42 -34.22
C THR A 518 2.42 24.14 -35.11
N LEU A 519 1.23 23.94 -34.52
CA LEU A 519 0.01 23.74 -35.28
C LEU A 519 -0.81 25.03 -35.23
N THR A 520 -0.96 25.68 -36.37
CA THR A 520 -1.73 26.93 -36.48
C THR A 520 -3.03 26.67 -37.22
N PHE A 521 -4.13 26.79 -36.52
CA PHE A 521 -5.47 26.78 -37.08
C PHE A 521 -5.91 28.23 -37.28
N THR A 522 -6.08 28.63 -38.54
CA THR A 522 -6.43 30.01 -38.88
C THR A 522 -7.93 30.16 -39.05
N ASN A 523 -8.46 31.32 -38.65
CA ASN A 523 -9.89 31.65 -38.77
C ASN A 523 -10.81 30.58 -38.16
N VAL A 524 -10.42 30.04 -37.01
CA VAL A 524 -11.27 29.09 -36.28
C VAL A 524 -12.56 29.82 -35.91
N VAL A 525 -13.67 29.30 -36.41
CA VAL A 525 -15.01 29.75 -36.02
C VAL A 525 -15.44 28.87 -34.87
N LEU A 526 -15.55 29.47 -33.69
CA LEU A 526 -16.07 28.75 -32.54
C LEU A 526 -17.59 28.69 -32.62
N PRO A 527 -18.20 27.56 -32.24
CA PRO A 527 -19.64 27.51 -32.08
C PRO A 527 -20.07 28.62 -31.12
N ASP A 528 -21.20 29.26 -31.44
CA ASP A 528 -21.76 30.35 -30.63
C ASP A 528 -21.81 29.92 -29.16
N ILE A 529 -21.08 30.64 -28.31
CA ILE A 529 -21.13 30.48 -26.86
C ILE A 529 -22.43 31.17 -26.47
N GLY A 530 -23.55 30.47 -26.67
CA GLY A 530 -24.88 31.03 -26.48
C GLY A 530 -24.90 31.80 -25.17
N ASN A 531 -25.15 33.11 -25.25
CA ASN A 531 -25.20 33.97 -24.07
C ASN A 531 -26.21 33.37 -23.08
N GLY A 532 -25.72 32.62 -22.09
CA GLY A 532 -26.54 32.07 -21.00
C GLY A 532 -27.18 33.17 -20.14
N GLY A 533 -26.90 34.43 -20.43
CA GLY A 533 -27.47 35.61 -19.81
C GLY A 533 -28.69 36.14 -20.55
N GLY A 534 -29.84 35.52 -20.30
CA GLY A 534 -31.13 36.04 -20.75
C GLY A 534 -32.28 35.45 -19.97
N GLY A 535 -32.23 35.53 -18.63
CA GLY A 535 -33.28 35.03 -17.74
C GLY A 535 -34.67 35.49 -18.19
N LYS A 536 -35.43 34.57 -18.78
CA LYS A 536 -36.90 34.66 -18.82
C LYS A 536 -37.43 33.59 -17.89
N GLY A 537 -38.18 34.06 -16.90
CA GLY A 537 -38.72 33.24 -15.82
C GLY A 537 -39.54 32.04 -16.32
N PRO A 538 -39.78 31.06 -15.44
CA PRO A 538 -40.47 29.82 -15.79
C PRO A 538 -41.92 30.13 -16.17
N GLY A 539 -42.21 30.13 -17.47
CA GLY A 539 -43.60 30.33 -17.91
C GLY A 539 -43.79 30.72 -19.37
N LYS A 540 -43.28 29.93 -20.31
CA LYS A 540 -43.97 29.55 -21.57
C LYS A 540 -43.04 28.72 -22.46
N PRO A 541 -43.50 27.59 -23.02
CA PRO A 541 -42.80 26.94 -24.12
C PRO A 541 -43.05 27.78 -25.38
N ASP A 542 -42.11 28.66 -25.72
CA ASP A 542 -42.11 29.33 -27.02
C ASP A 542 -41.29 28.50 -28.01
N ASP A 543 -41.93 28.03 -29.07
CA ASP A 543 -41.38 27.25 -30.21
C ASP A 543 -40.35 28.00 -31.07
N LYS A 544 -39.73 29.07 -30.55
CA LYS A 544 -38.65 29.76 -31.27
C LYS A 544 -37.36 29.00 -31.06
N LYS A 545 -37.12 28.03 -31.96
CA LYS A 545 -35.79 27.49 -32.26
C LYS A 545 -34.77 28.64 -32.18
N ASP A 546 -33.89 28.57 -31.20
CA ASP A 546 -32.67 29.36 -31.15
C ASP A 546 -31.95 29.14 -32.48
N LYS A 547 -32.08 30.11 -33.39
CA LYS A 547 -31.21 30.18 -34.56
C LYS A 547 -29.86 30.53 -33.97
N GLY A 548 -28.99 29.52 -33.83
CA GLY A 548 -27.62 29.70 -33.34
C GLY A 548 -27.04 30.97 -33.95
N GLY A 549 -26.57 31.88 -33.10
CA GLY A 549 -25.95 33.10 -33.57
C GLY A 549 -24.80 32.77 -34.53
N PRO A 550 -24.37 33.75 -35.34
CA PRO A 550 -23.15 33.57 -36.11
C PRO A 550 -22.03 33.21 -35.13
N GLY A 551 -21.46 32.01 -35.25
CA GLY A 551 -20.36 31.57 -34.40
C GLY A 551 -19.24 32.62 -34.39
N ILE A 552 -18.50 32.72 -33.29
CA ILE A 552 -17.50 33.77 -33.08
C ILE A 552 -16.47 33.69 -34.21
N PRO A 553 -16.45 34.66 -35.15
CA PRO A 553 -15.66 34.52 -36.36
C PRO A 553 -14.25 35.09 -36.13
N GLY A 554 -13.21 34.31 -36.43
CA GLY A 554 -11.91 34.87 -36.87
C GLY A 554 -10.76 34.96 -35.86
N GLY A 555 -10.56 33.93 -35.03
CA GLY A 555 -9.31 33.80 -34.25
C GLY A 555 -8.35 32.75 -34.82
N ASN A 556 -7.08 32.85 -34.45
CA ASN A 556 -6.14 31.75 -34.68
C ASN A 556 -5.90 30.99 -33.38
N ILE A 557 -5.79 29.67 -33.49
CA ILE A 557 -5.47 28.78 -32.38
C ILE A 557 -4.16 28.10 -32.72
N ILE A 558 -3.17 28.29 -31.87
CA ILE A 558 -1.78 27.92 -32.10
C ILE A 558 -1.37 26.96 -31.00
N PHE A 559 -1.22 25.68 -31.33
CA PHE A 559 -0.55 24.74 -30.43
C PHE A 559 0.95 25.00 -30.54
N THR A 560 1.56 25.48 -29.47
CA THR A 560 2.97 25.90 -29.48
C THR A 560 3.90 24.67 -29.31
N GLN A 561 5.20 24.93 -29.28
CA GLN A 561 6.24 23.93 -29.03
C GLN A 561 6.59 23.80 -27.54
N ALA A 562 6.05 24.70 -26.72
CA ALA A 562 6.22 24.66 -25.28
C ALA A 562 5.31 23.58 -24.70
N ILE A 563 5.90 22.78 -23.83
CA ILE A 563 5.17 21.76 -23.07
C ILE A 563 5.19 22.12 -21.60
N ASP A 564 4.01 22.10 -21.01
CA ASP A 564 3.82 22.15 -19.57
C ASP A 564 3.82 20.72 -19.04
N VAL A 565 4.49 20.51 -17.90
CA VAL A 565 4.65 19.20 -17.28
C VAL A 565 4.06 19.20 -15.90
N TYR A 566 3.26 18.20 -15.60
CA TYR A 566 2.59 18.02 -14.32
C TYR A 566 2.93 16.68 -13.72
N VAL A 567 3.34 16.65 -12.46
CA VAL A 567 3.54 15.43 -11.69
C VAL A 567 2.57 15.43 -10.52
N ARG A 568 1.90 14.30 -10.33
CA ARG A 568 0.98 14.04 -9.22
C ARG A 568 1.43 12.79 -8.49
N ASP A 569 1.43 12.87 -7.17
CA ASP A 569 1.66 11.74 -6.30
C ASP A 569 0.64 11.75 -5.16
N GLN A 570 -0.26 10.77 -5.21
CA GLN A 570 -1.32 10.58 -4.23
C GLN A 570 -0.86 9.73 -3.04
N CYS A 571 0.36 9.21 -3.07
CA CYS A 571 0.95 8.36 -2.04
C CYS A 571 1.70 9.20 -1.02
N ARG A 572 2.40 10.25 -1.46
CA ARG A 572 3.19 11.11 -0.60
C ARG A 572 2.28 11.99 0.27
N ASN A 573 2.22 11.71 1.57
CA ASN A 573 1.55 12.57 2.55
C ASN A 573 2.57 13.06 3.58
N LEU A 574 2.53 14.36 3.87
CA LEU A 574 3.52 15.11 4.62
C LEU A 574 3.14 15.42 6.08
N GLU A 575 1.94 15.08 6.53
CA GLU A 575 1.51 15.48 7.87
C GLU A 575 1.78 14.42 8.95
N ALA A 576 2.77 14.75 9.79
CA ALA A 576 2.71 14.45 11.21
C ALA A 576 1.58 15.28 11.87
N GLY A 577 0.40 14.68 12.02
CA GLY A 577 -0.52 14.96 13.13
C GLY A 577 -1.11 16.36 13.26
N THR A 578 -2.38 16.48 12.84
CA THR A 578 -3.39 17.13 13.71
C THR A 578 -4.39 16.06 14.19
N GLY A 579 -3.92 15.22 15.12
CA GLY A 579 -4.76 14.79 16.24
C GLY A 579 -5.46 13.43 16.25
N SER A 580 -5.71 12.68 15.16
CA SER A 580 -6.50 11.43 15.35
C SER A 580 -6.50 10.30 14.31
N ALA A 581 -5.63 10.26 13.30
CA ALA A 581 -5.33 8.99 12.57
C ALA A 581 -4.22 9.21 11.51
N PRO A 582 -3.36 8.22 11.23
CA PRO A 582 -2.54 8.21 10.03
C PRO A 582 -3.45 8.26 8.79
N LYS A 583 -3.35 9.33 7.99
CA LYS A 583 -4.07 9.45 6.71
C LYS A 583 -3.19 8.88 5.60
N HIS A 584 -3.46 7.64 5.16
CA HIS A 584 -3.17 6.98 3.86
C HIS A 584 -1.81 7.21 3.15
N GLY A 585 -0.82 7.84 3.79
CA GLY A 585 0.48 8.14 3.22
C GLY A 585 1.23 6.87 2.85
N GLY A 586 1.12 6.44 1.60
CA GLY A 586 1.86 5.31 1.05
C GLY A 586 1.28 3.92 1.33
N GLU A 587 -0.05 3.75 1.43
CA GLU A 587 -0.67 2.43 1.60
C GLU A 587 -1.19 1.79 0.30
N PRO A 588 -0.86 0.53 -0.04
CA PRO A 588 -1.51 -0.20 -1.12
C PRO A 588 -3.02 -0.36 -0.87
N LEU A 589 -3.82 -0.02 -1.87
CA LEU A 589 -5.28 -0.07 -1.85
C LEU A 589 -5.73 -1.53 -1.86
N ASN A 590 -5.83 -2.17 -0.69
CA ASN A 590 -6.28 -3.58 -0.60
C ASN A 590 -7.78 -3.75 -0.72
N ASP A 591 -8.38 -3.15 -1.74
CA ASP A 591 -9.68 -3.63 -2.20
C ASP A 591 -9.44 -4.64 -3.33
N THR A 592 -9.79 -5.90 -3.05
CA THR A 592 -9.81 -6.98 -4.06
C THR A 592 -10.79 -6.70 -5.20
N LEU A 593 -11.67 -5.69 -5.08
CA LEU A 593 -12.53 -5.19 -6.16
C LEU A 593 -11.87 -4.09 -7.02
N MET A 594 -10.74 -3.53 -6.59
CA MET A 594 -9.84 -2.71 -7.42
C MET A 594 -8.79 -3.58 -8.11
N ALA A 595 -8.43 -4.71 -7.49
CA ALA A 595 -7.84 -5.85 -8.19
C ALA A 595 -8.91 -6.47 -9.13
N MET A 596 -8.49 -7.01 -10.27
CA MET A 596 -9.39 -7.51 -11.32
C MET A 596 -10.50 -8.40 -10.74
N ASN A 597 -11.77 -8.12 -11.11
CA ASN A 597 -12.88 -9.02 -10.82
C ASN A 597 -12.61 -10.37 -11.49
N ALA A 598 -12.17 -11.37 -10.71
CA ALA A 598 -11.84 -12.70 -11.21
C ALA A 598 -13.05 -13.45 -11.77
N LEU A 599 -14.28 -12.95 -11.57
CA LEU A 599 -15.52 -13.54 -12.06
C LEU A 599 -15.97 -12.98 -13.42
N ASP A 600 -15.27 -11.98 -13.98
CA ASP A 600 -15.56 -11.48 -15.31
C ASP A 600 -14.59 -12.11 -16.32
N SER A 601 -15.12 -12.82 -17.34
CA SER A 601 -14.33 -13.39 -18.42
C SER A 601 -13.57 -12.32 -19.24
N HIS A 602 -13.90 -11.05 -19.01
CA HIS A 602 -13.12 -9.90 -19.43
C HIS A 602 -12.15 -9.48 -18.32
N LYS A 603 -10.85 -9.82 -18.50
CA LYS A 603 -9.69 -9.27 -17.76
C LYS A 603 -9.51 -7.76 -17.97
N SER A 604 -10.57 -6.98 -17.78
CA SER A 604 -10.58 -5.54 -17.97
C SER A 604 -10.30 -4.84 -16.64
N ILE A 605 -9.47 -3.80 -16.71
CA ILE A 605 -9.23 -2.89 -15.59
C ILE A 605 -10.60 -2.33 -15.15
N ALA A 606 -10.80 -2.06 -13.86
CA ALA A 606 -12.04 -1.47 -13.30
C ALA A 606 -12.58 -0.24 -14.05
N MET A 607 -11.77 0.37 -14.93
CA MET A 607 -12.16 1.36 -15.93
C MET A 607 -13.20 0.90 -16.96
N ASN A 608 -13.60 -0.38 -16.99
CA ASN A 608 -14.58 -0.90 -17.96
C ASN A 608 -15.92 -1.34 -17.33
N ARG A 609 -16.35 -0.71 -16.22
CA ARG A 609 -17.76 -0.79 -15.87
C ARG A 609 -18.55 -0.02 -16.92
N ARG A 610 -19.39 -0.76 -17.65
CA ARG A 610 -20.20 -0.37 -18.81
C ARG A 610 -21.24 0.75 -18.57
N SER A 611 -21.08 1.60 -17.56
CA SER A 611 -21.81 2.86 -17.46
C SER A 611 -20.98 3.93 -18.15
N ASN A 612 -21.44 4.33 -19.33
CA ASN A 612 -20.93 5.42 -20.15
C ASN A 612 -21.14 6.79 -19.50
N ASP A 613 -20.72 6.95 -18.26
CA ASP A 613 -20.94 8.16 -17.48
C ASP A 613 -19.73 8.38 -16.58
N TYR A 614 -18.83 9.26 -17.03
CA TYR A 614 -17.88 9.91 -16.15
C TYR A 614 -18.67 10.91 -15.29
N GLY A 615 -19.32 10.39 -14.24
CA GLY A 615 -19.97 11.18 -13.19
C GLY A 615 -21.20 11.98 -13.63
N SER A 616 -22.34 11.31 -13.83
CA SER A 616 -23.64 11.97 -13.69
C SER A 616 -24.52 11.18 -12.69
N GLY A 617 -24.97 11.89 -11.64
CA GLY A 617 -26.04 11.42 -10.75
C GLY A 617 -25.62 10.97 -9.34
N GLY A 618 -25.44 11.93 -8.43
CA GLY A 618 -25.45 11.70 -6.98
C GLY A 618 -25.75 13.02 -6.24
N VAL A 619 -26.92 13.12 -5.61
CA VAL A 619 -27.47 14.37 -5.05
C VAL A 619 -27.22 14.47 -3.53
N GLY A 620 -26.78 15.66 -3.06
CA GLY A 620 -26.90 16.20 -1.68
C GLY A 620 -25.57 16.25 -0.90
N ALA A 621 -25.19 17.28 -0.12
CA ALA A 621 -25.70 18.60 0.31
C ALA A 621 -24.45 19.43 0.78
N LYS A 622 -24.34 20.76 0.77
CA LYS A 622 -25.16 21.86 1.29
C LYS A 622 -24.68 23.15 0.61
N GLY A 623 -25.60 23.99 0.13
CA GLY A 623 -25.30 25.02 -0.88
C GLY A 623 -24.49 26.23 -0.39
N PRO A 624 -23.76 26.91 -1.31
CA PRO A 624 -23.24 28.25 -1.09
C PRO A 624 -24.41 29.27 -0.92
N PRO A 625 -24.12 30.49 -0.42
CA PRO A 625 -25.13 31.53 -0.17
C PRO A 625 -25.95 31.83 -1.44
N PRO A 626 -27.14 32.44 -1.32
CA PRO A 626 -28.11 32.59 -2.41
C PRO A 626 -27.60 33.58 -3.49
N GLY A 627 -26.71 33.10 -4.36
CA GLY A 627 -26.40 33.68 -5.66
C GLY A 627 -27.10 32.88 -6.78
N PRO A 628 -27.34 33.49 -7.95
CA PRO A 628 -28.05 32.86 -9.04
C PRO A 628 -27.36 31.56 -9.48
N LYS A 629 -28.12 30.47 -9.43
CA LYS A 629 -27.72 29.13 -9.87
C LYS A 629 -27.57 29.11 -11.39
N GLY A 630 -26.36 29.35 -11.88
CA GLY A 630 -25.94 28.93 -13.21
C GLY A 630 -24.77 27.97 -13.04
N GLY A 631 -24.94 26.70 -13.45
CA GLY A 631 -23.77 25.89 -13.76
C GLY A 631 -23.16 26.52 -15.00
N GLY A 632 -22.11 27.31 -14.81
CA GLY A 632 -21.32 27.86 -15.92
C GLY A 632 -20.83 26.72 -16.78
N ALA A 633 -20.80 26.93 -18.10
CA ALA A 633 -20.00 26.08 -18.96
C ALA A 633 -18.54 26.46 -18.72
N ASN A 634 -17.66 25.47 -18.49
CA ASN A 634 -16.23 25.72 -18.37
C ASN A 634 -15.76 26.53 -19.60
N PRO A 635 -14.83 27.47 -19.43
CA PRO A 635 -14.35 28.28 -20.54
C PRO A 635 -13.70 27.39 -21.62
N LEU A 636 -13.81 27.82 -22.88
CA LEU A 636 -13.16 27.11 -24.01
C LEU A 636 -11.66 27.03 -23.80
N LEU A 637 -11.07 28.07 -23.21
CA LEU A 637 -9.67 28.17 -22.85
C LEU A 637 -9.62 28.36 -21.33
N GLY A 638 -9.13 27.36 -20.60
CA GLY A 638 -8.83 27.47 -19.17
C GLY A 638 -7.44 28.08 -18.95
N ALA A 639 -7.15 28.44 -17.70
CA ALA A 639 -5.81 28.85 -17.30
C ALA A 639 -4.76 27.78 -17.67
N GLN A 640 -3.50 28.18 -17.83
CA GLN A 640 -2.34 27.26 -17.97
C GLN A 640 -2.09 26.40 -16.73
N SER A 641 -2.88 26.58 -15.68
CA SER A 641 -2.86 25.74 -14.49
C SER A 641 -4.03 24.75 -14.57
N ASP A 642 -3.73 23.45 -14.41
CA ASP A 642 -4.74 22.38 -14.30
C ASP A 642 -5.62 22.55 -13.02
N PHE A 643 -5.29 23.53 -12.18
CA PHE A 643 -5.98 23.93 -10.96
C PHE A 643 -6.89 25.16 -11.09
N GLY A 644 -6.88 25.83 -12.24
CA GLY A 644 -7.84 26.90 -12.52
C GLY A 644 -7.62 28.19 -11.73
N ASP A 645 -6.37 28.51 -11.37
CA ASP A 645 -5.94 29.59 -10.46
C ASP A 645 -6.49 31.01 -10.70
N ASN A 646 -7.22 31.27 -11.79
CA ASN A 646 -7.80 32.59 -12.05
C ASN A 646 -9.15 32.57 -12.81
N ILE A 647 -9.86 31.44 -12.86
CA ILE A 647 -11.18 31.45 -13.54
C ILE A 647 -12.19 32.13 -12.61
N ALA A 648 -12.55 33.38 -12.93
CA ALA A 648 -13.62 34.12 -12.27
C ALA A 648 -14.90 34.07 -13.14
N PRO A 649 -16.06 33.67 -12.59
CA PRO A 649 -16.28 33.19 -11.23
C PRO A 649 -15.65 31.81 -11.01
N ALA A 650 -15.23 31.54 -9.76
CA ALA A 650 -14.70 30.24 -9.36
C ALA A 650 -15.69 29.14 -9.78
N GLU A 651 -15.28 28.31 -10.73
CA GLU A 651 -16.08 27.18 -11.19
C GLU A 651 -16.44 26.29 -10.00
N PRO A 652 -17.61 25.63 -10.01
CA PRO A 652 -17.93 24.62 -9.02
C PRO A 652 -16.95 23.47 -9.19
N THR A 653 -15.89 23.45 -8.38
CA THR A 653 -15.04 22.29 -8.21
C THR A 653 -15.93 21.10 -7.83
N LEU A 654 -15.87 20.03 -8.61
CA LEU A 654 -16.60 18.80 -8.30
C LEU A 654 -16.13 18.31 -6.94
N THR A 655 -16.98 18.47 -5.93
CA THR A 655 -16.72 17.96 -4.60
C THR A 655 -17.06 16.48 -4.64
N PHE A 656 -16.06 15.61 -4.45
CA PHE A 656 -16.32 14.18 -4.33
C PHE A 656 -17.20 13.93 -3.10
N SER A 657 -18.33 13.24 -3.30
CA SER A 657 -19.21 12.84 -2.20
C SER A 657 -18.43 11.90 -1.27
N GLN A 658 -18.39 12.17 0.04
CA GLN A 658 -18.09 11.10 1.00
C GLN A 658 -19.09 9.97 0.74
N ALA A 659 -18.59 8.76 0.45
CA ALA A 659 -19.46 7.62 0.21
C ALA A 659 -20.41 7.43 1.40
N ALA A 660 -21.70 7.21 1.13
CA ALA A 660 -22.69 6.91 2.15
C ALA A 660 -22.46 5.54 2.84
N SER A 661 -21.46 4.77 2.39
CA SER A 661 -21.07 3.46 2.90
C SER A 661 -19.54 3.40 3.10
N PRO A 662 -19.04 2.86 4.24
CA PRO A 662 -17.62 2.80 4.59
C PRO A 662 -16.79 1.80 3.75
N SER A 663 -17.32 1.33 2.62
CA SER A 663 -16.77 0.19 1.89
C SER A 663 -15.94 0.55 0.65
N LYS A 664 -16.19 1.68 -0.04
CA LYS A 664 -15.39 2.09 -1.24
C LYS A 664 -15.24 3.59 -1.48
N ARG A 665 -13.98 4.05 -1.63
CA ARG A 665 -13.65 5.46 -1.87
C ARG A 665 -14.05 5.88 -3.30
N PRO A 666 -14.85 6.95 -3.50
CA PRO A 666 -15.28 7.39 -4.83
C PRO A 666 -14.14 7.83 -5.75
N THR A 667 -13.09 8.47 -5.23
CA THR A 667 -11.93 8.92 -6.03
C THR A 667 -11.11 7.76 -6.61
N TYR A 668 -11.13 6.59 -5.96
CA TYR A 668 -10.44 5.40 -6.45
C TYR A 668 -11.33 4.49 -7.29
N GLU A 669 -12.66 4.62 -7.18
CA GLU A 669 -13.61 3.97 -8.09
C GLU A 669 -13.47 4.44 -9.54
N THR A 670 -12.90 5.63 -9.77
CA THR A 670 -12.84 6.23 -11.11
C THR A 670 -11.54 5.98 -11.88
N THR A 671 -10.36 6.02 -11.25
CA THR A 671 -9.07 5.94 -11.99
C THR A 671 -8.08 4.87 -11.50
N GLY A 672 -8.06 4.54 -10.20
CA GLY A 672 -7.07 3.62 -9.61
C GLY A 672 -5.61 4.09 -9.71
N LEU A 673 -5.39 5.37 -10.05
CA LEU A 673 -4.06 5.96 -10.19
C LEU A 673 -3.53 6.40 -8.83
N THR A 674 -2.22 6.26 -8.66
CA THR A 674 -1.50 6.57 -7.41
C THR A 674 -0.42 7.60 -7.62
N GLY A 675 0.05 7.70 -8.86
CA GLY A 675 0.86 8.80 -9.35
C GLY A 675 0.69 8.94 -10.85
N SER A 676 0.99 10.12 -11.38
CA SER A 676 1.00 10.33 -12.82
C SER A 676 1.92 11.47 -13.20
N ILE A 677 2.49 11.41 -14.40
CA ILE A 677 3.12 12.55 -15.07
C ILE A 677 2.40 12.85 -16.37
N ARG A 678 2.17 14.13 -16.66
CA ARG A 678 1.40 14.59 -17.82
C ARG A 678 2.17 15.66 -18.59
N PHE A 679 2.05 15.60 -19.91
CA PHE A 679 2.65 16.54 -20.85
C PHE A 679 1.56 17.24 -21.66
N ARG A 680 1.50 18.57 -21.57
CA ARG A 680 0.50 19.38 -22.26
C ARG A 680 1.15 20.37 -23.20
N ARG A 681 0.61 20.53 -24.41
CA ARG A 681 1.00 21.63 -25.28
C ARG A 681 0.32 22.90 -24.83
N GLN A 682 1.08 23.99 -24.78
CA GLN A 682 0.49 25.31 -24.63
C GLN A 682 -0.33 25.68 -25.86
N ILE A 683 -1.51 26.25 -25.63
CA ILE A 683 -2.38 26.72 -26.69
C ILE A 683 -2.43 28.24 -26.61
N GLN A 684 -1.89 28.89 -27.62
CA GLN A 684 -1.99 30.32 -27.80
C GLN A 684 -3.19 30.66 -28.68
N VAL A 685 -3.99 31.63 -28.25
CA VAL A 685 -5.18 32.10 -28.97
C VAL A 685 -5.02 33.57 -29.32
N THR A 686 -5.27 33.90 -30.59
CA THR A 686 -5.13 35.27 -31.10
C THR A 686 -6.36 35.70 -31.90
N GLY A 687 -6.50 37.01 -32.15
CA GLY A 687 -7.60 37.57 -32.93
C GLY A 687 -8.91 37.68 -32.14
N SER A 688 -10.05 37.68 -32.83
CA SER A 688 -11.37 37.94 -32.22
C SER A 688 -11.77 36.89 -31.17
N VAL A 689 -11.25 35.67 -31.27
CA VAL A 689 -11.46 34.62 -30.26
C VAL A 689 -10.82 35.03 -28.93
N LEU A 690 -9.61 35.62 -28.96
CA LEU A 690 -8.96 36.11 -27.74
C LEU A 690 -9.78 37.23 -27.08
N ASP A 691 -10.39 38.11 -27.87
CA ASP A 691 -11.24 39.19 -27.33
C ASP A 691 -12.48 38.62 -26.62
N VAL A 692 -13.09 37.58 -27.18
CA VAL A 692 -14.22 36.89 -26.53
C VAL A 692 -13.78 36.14 -25.28
N LEU A 693 -12.66 35.41 -25.33
CA LEU A 693 -12.14 34.70 -24.17
C LEU A 693 -11.73 35.65 -23.06
N THR A 694 -11.09 36.77 -23.38
CA THR A 694 -10.76 37.83 -22.41
C THR A 694 -12.02 38.39 -21.76
N GLY A 695 -13.10 38.58 -22.55
CA GLY A 695 -14.39 39.03 -22.05
C GLY A 695 -15.06 38.04 -21.09
N ILE A 696 -14.82 36.73 -21.28
CA ILE A 696 -15.37 35.66 -20.44
C ILE A 696 -14.50 35.43 -19.18
N LEU A 697 -13.18 35.36 -19.35
CA LEU A 697 -12.23 34.99 -18.30
C LEU A 697 -11.87 36.16 -17.36
N GLY A 698 -12.17 37.40 -17.73
CA GLY A 698 -11.83 38.58 -16.94
C GLY A 698 -10.34 38.94 -16.91
N SER A 699 -9.47 38.09 -17.45
CA SER A 699 -8.03 38.33 -17.61
C SER A 699 -7.57 38.06 -19.05
N LYS A 700 -6.64 38.88 -19.55
CA LYS A 700 -5.95 38.65 -20.83
C LYS A 700 -4.86 37.60 -20.64
N THR A 701 -5.21 36.33 -20.72
CA THR A 701 -4.22 35.27 -20.96
C THR A 701 -4.41 34.79 -22.38
N ASP A 702 -3.44 35.09 -23.26
CA ASP A 702 -3.46 34.59 -24.64
C ASP A 702 -2.95 33.16 -24.74
N ILE A 703 -2.49 32.57 -23.63
CA ILE A 703 -2.04 31.18 -23.52
C ILE A 703 -2.87 30.43 -22.46
N GLY A 704 -3.25 29.19 -22.76
CA GLY A 704 -4.03 28.34 -21.86
C GLY A 704 -4.26 26.94 -22.42
N TYR A 705 -5.28 26.25 -21.90
CA TYR A 705 -5.69 24.90 -22.35
C TYR A 705 -7.12 24.84 -22.83
N VAL A 706 -7.40 24.00 -23.82
CA VAL A 706 -8.76 23.90 -24.36
C VAL A 706 -9.63 22.94 -23.54
N GLY A 707 -10.79 23.44 -23.11
CA GLY A 707 -11.81 22.71 -22.35
C GLY A 707 -12.89 22.03 -23.19
N ALA A 708 -13.25 20.79 -22.86
CA ALA A 708 -14.29 19.96 -23.50
C ALA A 708 -15.74 20.26 -23.08
N LYS A 709 -16.01 21.17 -22.14
CA LYS A 709 -17.38 21.32 -21.59
C LYS A 709 -18.14 22.51 -22.17
N PHE A 710 -18.71 22.33 -23.37
CA PHE A 710 -19.77 23.20 -23.88
C PHE A 710 -21.14 22.55 -23.68
N ALA A 711 -21.91 23.04 -22.73
CA ALA A 711 -23.35 22.78 -22.70
C ALA A 711 -24.00 23.56 -23.86
N GLY A 712 -24.29 22.90 -24.98
CA GLY A 712 -25.08 23.50 -26.06
C GLY A 712 -24.70 23.14 -27.50
N ILE A 713 -23.61 22.42 -27.74
CA ILE A 713 -23.24 21.99 -29.10
C ILE A 713 -24.13 20.80 -29.51
N LYS A 714 -25.24 21.06 -30.21
CA LYS A 714 -25.93 20.05 -31.01
C LYS A 714 -25.26 19.98 -32.37
N THR A 715 -24.47 18.95 -32.62
CA THR A 715 -24.01 18.66 -33.98
C THR A 715 -25.19 18.15 -34.81
N TYR A 716 -25.47 18.83 -35.92
CA TYR A 716 -26.36 18.31 -36.96
C TYR A 716 -25.61 17.22 -37.73
N TYR A 717 -25.57 16.00 -37.17
CA TYR A 717 -25.17 14.81 -37.91
C TYR A 717 -26.42 13.99 -38.24
N THR A 718 -26.68 13.81 -39.53
CA THR A 718 -27.78 12.94 -40.01
C THR A 718 -27.24 11.50 -39.98
N PRO A 719 -27.84 10.58 -39.21
CA PRO A 719 -27.35 9.20 -39.17
C PRO A 719 -27.62 8.52 -40.52
N VAL A 720 -26.59 7.96 -41.14
CA VAL A 720 -26.76 6.92 -42.14
C VAL A 720 -26.98 5.61 -41.38
N SER A 721 -28.09 4.94 -41.63
CA SER A 721 -28.48 3.71 -40.98
C SER A 721 -27.65 2.54 -41.51
N ASP A 722 -26.65 2.08 -40.75
CA ASP A 722 -26.02 0.78 -40.99
C ASP A 722 -26.17 -0.11 -39.75
N THR A 723 -27.09 -1.08 -39.86
CA THR A 723 -27.15 -2.25 -39.00
C THR A 723 -25.94 -3.13 -39.27
N VAL A 724 -25.11 -3.38 -38.27
CA VAL A 724 -24.06 -4.40 -38.32
C VAL A 724 -24.52 -5.63 -37.55
N THR A 725 -24.78 -6.71 -38.28
CA THR A 725 -24.91 -8.07 -37.74
C THR A 725 -23.52 -8.59 -37.44
N VAL A 726 -23.25 -8.93 -36.18
CA VAL A 726 -22.00 -9.63 -35.81
C VAL A 726 -22.18 -11.11 -36.14
N VAL A 727 -21.46 -11.59 -37.16
CA VAL A 727 -21.19 -13.01 -37.35
C VAL A 727 -19.93 -13.32 -36.55
N ASP A 728 -20.07 -14.19 -35.57
CA ASP A 728 -19.01 -14.69 -34.69
C ASP A 728 -18.30 -15.84 -35.40
N ASP A 729 -17.04 -15.65 -35.81
CA ASP A 729 -16.28 -16.61 -36.62
C ASP A 729 -14.95 -17.02 -35.96
N LEU A 730 -14.95 -17.18 -34.63
CA LEU A 730 -13.80 -17.65 -33.85
C LEU A 730 -14.12 -18.71 -32.78
N LEU A 731 -15.15 -19.54 -33.03
CA LEU A 731 -15.35 -20.82 -32.35
C LEU A 731 -15.27 -21.96 -33.37
N ASP A 732 -14.08 -22.13 -33.96
CA ASP A 732 -13.62 -23.42 -34.49
C ASP A 732 -12.09 -23.37 -34.69
N LYS A 733 -11.35 -23.53 -33.58
CA LYS A 733 -10.04 -24.21 -33.47
C LYS A 733 -9.54 -24.31 -32.04
#